data_AF-A0A964I5B7-F1
#
_entry.id   AF-A0A964I5B7-F1
#
_cell.length_a   1.000
_cell.length_b   1.000
_cell.length_c   1.000
_cell.angle_alpha   90.00
_cell.angle_beta   90.00
_cell.angle_gamma   90.00
#
_symmetry.space_group_name_H-M   'P 1'
#
loop_
_entity.id
_entity.type
_entity.pdbx_description
1 polymer ?
#
loop_
_entity_poly.entity_id
_entity_poly.type
_entity_poly.pdbx_seq_one_letter_code
_entity_poly.pdbx_strand_id
1 'polypeptide(L)'
;MTRTRTALTSLVLSLATVALVAQAPPPVTPITTANSAGNGPLDRLYFRSIGPATPSGRVDDFAVLESDPTTFYVAMATSGVYKTTNGGTTFTTVFDHESTGSVGAIAIAPTDANLVWVGTGEGNNRQSSSWGEGVFKSTDGGRSWKNMGLRASKQIAKVLVDPVDFNVVYVAALGDLWGAGGERGVYKTSDGGLTWARVLHVDDDTGATELVMDPSNNKTLFAASYQRRRQQWGMNGGGPGSAIWKSTDAGQTWSKLESGVPAGAKGRIGLDIYRRNPNVLYARIEHPTESGVYRSDNAGATWRKMSDTNPRPMYFGVIKIDPQTDSRIYVPGVSLHISDDGGRTFRADGAERIHVDHHALWINPKDPRHLIIGNDGGVSISHDRSANWVWMPNLLGAQAYHVEFDMQTPYHVCAGLQDNNTWCGPTAVRTNSGIINDDWYVISGGDGFQPLMDPTDARIVYAESQDGRMSRTDRLTNERQTVRPEPAEQKPGDTTGLYRFNWDTAMQLSPFDPATIYIGANLVLKSSDRGRSYQPISPDLTTNTDRETLPIMGVAAKDINIAKNDGVTTFGNIVTLEESAARQGVVWVGSDDGIVSVTQDAGKTWTNITAKIAGVPKFTYVADVLPSRAAAGTAYVAFDGHRGGDYNTYLFVTTDYGATWRSLASNLPKGEVARGLAEDRRNPDVLYLGTETGLWVSLNRGGQWTRIKANLPTMPIYEIKQHPRDHDLILATHARGIWILDDVSPIQQWAKSEGADSFVFDTEPATIANVANDQMKGFEGDRLFLGQNPVAGATLAYRLKADAKDVKFVIKDASGTVVRELTGTPSTPLGASDTGDRNKAGLNLLKWDLRVQPLRPLPPAPGAPAPAAGAGGGGGFGGGGGNNGPYVLPGTYKATLNLDGRDVQSIDVSVKGDPLIPITDADRKIWHDTAKDLHDLQGKANEVAEMVQNAFAQVGVLQQQTRGATLSPAVKQQLDAVVKEFEAVRRRLGLGQQGFGGGGGGGNTENVRGRIGQLKGGVMSATTLPTNTQLMQIREVKAQLPGLIDQANAAVAKVPGLVKDLVGAGA
;
A
#
# COMPACT_ATOMS: atom_id res chain seq x y z
N MET A 1 -64.32 19.37 -2.68
CA MET A 1 -65.50 18.82 -1.97
C MET A 1 -65.56 17.35 -2.38
N THR A 2 -65.44 16.30 -1.58
CA THR A 2 -65.81 16.07 -0.17
C THR A 2 -64.89 15.00 0.43
N ARG A 3 -64.69 15.07 1.74
CA ARG A 3 -63.75 14.36 2.63
C ARG A 3 -63.99 12.85 2.85
N THR A 4 -62.86 12.11 2.98
CA THR A 4 -62.49 11.05 3.96
C THR A 4 -63.30 9.75 4.11
N ARG A 5 -62.60 8.60 4.14
CA ARG A 5 -62.21 7.89 5.39
C ARG A 5 -61.29 6.66 5.17
N THR A 6 -60.46 6.48 6.19
CA THR A 6 -59.48 5.45 6.57
C THR A 6 -59.98 4.00 6.55
N ALA A 7 -59.10 3.05 6.25
CA ALA A 7 -59.19 1.67 6.76
C ALA A 7 -57.80 1.05 6.94
N LEU A 8 -57.51 0.64 8.18
CA LEU A 8 -56.33 -0.12 8.60
C LEU A 8 -56.53 -1.62 8.31
N THR A 9 -55.49 -2.21 7.72
CA THR A 9 -54.86 -3.52 8.01
C THR A 9 -55.65 -4.62 8.76
N SER A 10 -55.72 -5.79 8.12
CA SER A 10 -55.53 -7.12 8.74
C SER A 10 -55.26 -8.15 7.63
N LEU A 11 -54.01 -8.57 7.44
CA LEU A 11 -53.65 -9.67 6.55
C LEU A 11 -52.95 -10.77 7.35
N VAL A 12 -53.55 -11.95 7.32
CA VAL A 12 -53.11 -13.20 7.95
C VAL A 12 -51.86 -13.72 7.24
N LEU A 13 -50.78 -13.93 7.99
CA LEU A 13 -49.51 -14.46 7.51
C LEU A 13 -49.51 -16.00 7.61
N SER A 14 -49.52 -16.69 6.48
CA SER A 14 -49.20 -18.12 6.38
C SER A 14 -47.67 -18.29 6.30
N LEU A 15 -47.06 -18.87 7.34
CA LEU A 15 -45.64 -19.21 7.36
C LEU A 15 -45.35 -20.39 6.42
N ALA A 16 -44.76 -20.11 5.27
CA ALA A 16 -43.95 -21.06 4.52
C ALA A 16 -42.48 -20.84 4.91
N THR A 17 -41.87 -21.81 5.58
CA THR A 17 -40.45 -21.83 5.93
C THR A 17 -39.60 -22.06 4.67
N VAL A 18 -39.30 -20.98 3.95
CA VAL A 18 -38.19 -20.94 3.00
C VAL A 18 -36.92 -20.78 3.82
N ALA A 19 -36.15 -21.85 3.96
CA ALA A 19 -34.80 -21.76 4.50
C ALA A 19 -33.94 -20.95 3.51
N LEU A 20 -33.72 -19.66 3.80
CA LEU A 20 -32.71 -18.86 3.12
C LEU A 20 -31.35 -19.50 3.40
N VAL A 21 -30.77 -20.11 2.37
CA VAL A 21 -29.38 -20.54 2.37
C VAL A 21 -28.53 -19.26 2.27
N ALA A 22 -28.07 -18.75 3.41
CA ALA A 22 -27.02 -17.74 3.43
C ALA A 22 -25.73 -18.39 2.93
N GLN A 23 -25.40 -18.19 1.65
CA GLN A 23 -24.07 -18.51 1.13
C GLN A 23 -23.05 -17.68 1.94
N ALA A 24 -22.08 -18.35 2.56
CA ALA A 24 -20.89 -17.66 3.02
C ALA A 24 -20.30 -16.91 1.82
N PRO A 25 -19.94 -15.62 1.94
CA PRO A 25 -19.24 -14.93 0.87
C PRO A 25 -17.98 -15.74 0.53
N PRO A 26 -17.63 -15.86 -0.77
CA PRO A 26 -16.37 -16.49 -1.15
C PRO A 26 -15.21 -15.81 -0.40
N PRO A 27 -14.15 -16.54 -0.04
CA PRO A 27 -12.96 -15.91 0.51
C PRO A 27 -12.55 -14.77 -0.43
N VAL A 28 -12.50 -13.56 0.12
CA VAL A 28 -12.15 -12.34 -0.61
C VAL A 28 -10.86 -12.64 -1.33
N THR A 29 -10.92 -12.60 -2.66
CA THR A 29 -9.71 -12.67 -3.48
C THR A 29 -8.92 -11.43 -3.11
N PRO A 30 -7.74 -11.53 -2.48
CA PRO A 30 -6.91 -10.35 -2.27
C PRO A 30 -6.76 -9.65 -3.62
N ILE A 31 -6.67 -8.30 -3.58
CA ILE A 31 -6.19 -7.51 -4.72
C ILE A 31 -5.05 -8.31 -5.33
N THR A 32 -5.19 -8.67 -6.61
CA THR A 32 -4.28 -9.55 -7.34
C THR A 32 -2.86 -9.34 -6.84
N THR A 33 -2.37 -10.28 -6.06
CA THR A 33 -1.03 -10.25 -5.49
C THR A 33 -0.07 -10.22 -6.67
N ALA A 34 0.63 -9.09 -6.81
CA ALA A 34 1.68 -8.96 -7.78
C ALA A 34 2.67 -10.11 -7.56
N ASN A 35 2.86 -10.95 -8.58
CA ASN A 35 4.02 -11.85 -8.66
C ASN A 35 5.27 -11.00 -8.41
N SER A 36 6.32 -11.59 -7.81
CA SER A 36 7.61 -10.89 -7.62
C SER A 36 8.01 -10.15 -8.89
N ALA A 37 8.12 -8.82 -8.82
CA ALA A 37 8.37 -7.96 -9.99
C ALA A 37 9.83 -8.02 -10.48
N GLY A 38 10.67 -8.81 -9.81
CA GLY A 38 12.09 -8.97 -10.13
C GLY A 38 12.64 -10.36 -9.85
N ASN A 39 13.84 -10.61 -10.40
CA ASN A 39 14.59 -11.86 -10.27
C ASN A 39 15.88 -11.66 -9.45
N GLY A 40 15.96 -10.58 -8.68
CA GLY A 40 17.08 -10.28 -7.79
C GLY A 40 17.16 -11.26 -6.60
N PRO A 41 18.31 -11.31 -5.92
CA PRO A 41 18.56 -12.28 -4.85
C PRO A 41 17.56 -12.19 -3.67
N LEU A 42 16.96 -11.02 -3.47
CA LEU A 42 16.06 -10.72 -2.36
C LEU A 42 14.60 -10.48 -2.82
N ASP A 43 14.29 -10.68 -4.11
CA ASP A 43 12.95 -10.38 -4.66
C ASP A 43 11.88 -11.43 -4.27
N ARG A 44 12.27 -12.47 -3.51
CA ARG A 44 11.35 -13.43 -2.87
C ARG A 44 10.83 -12.96 -1.50
N LEU A 45 11.35 -11.85 -0.97
CA LEU A 45 10.80 -11.20 0.22
C LEU A 45 9.39 -10.68 -0.07
N TYR A 46 8.58 -10.50 0.98
CA TYR A 46 7.21 -10.04 0.86
C TYR A 46 6.96 -8.88 1.82
N PHE A 47 6.55 -7.73 1.28
CA PHE A 47 6.18 -6.55 2.02
C PHE A 47 4.65 -6.46 2.07
N ARG A 48 4.08 -6.38 3.26
CA ARG A 48 2.65 -6.18 3.42
C ARG A 48 2.30 -4.70 3.44
N SER A 49 1.30 -4.30 2.67
CA SER A 49 0.72 -2.96 2.77
C SER A 49 -0.33 -2.92 3.87
N ILE A 50 -0.25 -1.92 4.76
CA ILE A 50 -1.18 -1.78 5.90
C ILE A 50 -2.11 -0.56 5.78
N GLY A 51 -1.91 0.29 4.78
CA GLY A 51 -2.63 1.56 4.65
C GLY A 51 -1.85 2.75 5.25
N PRO A 52 -2.55 3.82 5.69
CA PRO A 52 -4.00 3.99 5.59
C PRO A 52 -4.43 4.21 4.13
N ALA A 53 -5.55 3.60 3.71
CA ALA A 53 -6.19 3.94 2.44
C ALA A 53 -7.30 4.99 2.61
N THR A 54 -7.76 5.21 3.86
CA THR A 54 -8.74 6.24 4.20
C THR A 54 -8.38 7.57 3.52
N PRO A 55 -7.19 8.17 3.65
CA PRO A 55 -6.92 9.46 2.99
C PRO A 55 -6.93 9.42 1.46
N SER A 56 -6.76 8.25 0.84
CA SER A 56 -6.65 8.03 -0.61
C SER A 56 -5.54 8.75 -1.36
N GLY A 57 -5.23 10.02 -1.08
CA GLY A 57 -4.14 10.79 -1.69
C GLY A 57 -4.52 11.58 -2.94
N ARG A 58 -3.53 12.35 -3.46
CA ARG A 58 -3.74 13.35 -4.52
C ARG A 58 -4.01 12.76 -5.89
N VAL A 59 -5.16 13.16 -6.45
CA VAL A 59 -5.60 12.87 -7.82
C VAL A 59 -5.29 14.06 -8.73
N ASP A 60 -4.56 13.83 -9.81
CA ASP A 60 -4.19 14.86 -10.78
C ASP A 60 -5.18 14.96 -11.94
N ASP A 61 -5.66 13.83 -12.45
CA ASP A 61 -6.57 13.76 -13.60
C ASP A 61 -7.35 12.43 -13.60
N PHE A 62 -8.39 12.34 -14.43
CA PHE A 62 -9.03 11.07 -14.74
C PHE A 62 -9.51 11.01 -16.19
N ALA A 63 -9.60 9.79 -16.71
CA ALA A 63 -10.15 9.51 -18.02
C ALA A 63 -11.40 8.62 -17.86
N VAL A 64 -12.57 9.18 -18.16
CA VAL A 64 -13.86 8.50 -18.05
C VAL A 64 -14.35 8.10 -19.43
N LEU A 65 -14.74 6.84 -19.59
CA LEU A 65 -15.32 6.36 -20.84
C LEU A 65 -16.76 6.87 -20.97
N GLU A 66 -17.02 7.84 -21.85
CA GLU A 66 -18.35 8.49 -21.94
C GLU A 66 -19.46 7.56 -22.45
N SER A 67 -19.11 6.45 -23.12
CA SER A 67 -20.08 5.41 -23.50
C SER A 67 -20.53 4.56 -22.31
N ASP A 68 -19.66 4.38 -21.31
CA ASP A 68 -19.93 3.64 -20.07
C ASP A 68 -19.14 4.29 -18.91
N PRO A 69 -19.74 5.28 -18.21
CA PRO A 69 -19.08 5.98 -17.11
C PRO A 69 -18.76 5.11 -15.88
N THR A 70 -19.13 3.83 -15.87
CA THR A 70 -18.67 2.90 -14.82
C THR A 70 -17.22 2.49 -15.03
N THR A 71 -16.68 2.70 -16.23
CA THR A 71 -15.27 2.48 -16.58
C THR A 71 -14.52 3.81 -16.61
N PHE A 72 -13.54 3.96 -15.71
CA PHE A 72 -12.64 5.11 -15.69
C PHE A 72 -11.28 4.79 -15.10
N TYR A 73 -10.32 5.65 -15.42
CA TYR A 73 -8.95 5.60 -14.91
C TYR A 73 -8.66 6.85 -14.10
N VAL A 74 -7.88 6.71 -13.03
CA VAL A 74 -7.48 7.77 -12.10
C VAL A 74 -5.97 7.91 -12.16
N ALA A 75 -5.48 9.11 -12.47
CA ALA A 75 -4.06 9.47 -12.42
C ALA A 75 -3.73 10.05 -11.04
N MET A 76 -2.82 9.40 -10.33
CA MET A 76 -2.38 9.83 -9.01
C MET A 76 -1.03 10.56 -9.10
N ALA A 77 -0.81 11.54 -8.22
CA ALA A 77 0.39 12.38 -8.24
C ALA A 77 1.71 11.58 -8.17
N THR A 78 1.75 10.50 -7.37
CA THR A 78 2.92 9.61 -7.19
C THR A 78 2.56 8.11 -7.13
N SER A 79 1.28 7.77 -7.14
CA SER A 79 0.78 6.41 -6.89
C SER A 79 0.38 5.67 -8.17
N GLY A 80 0.78 6.13 -9.35
CA GLY A 80 0.50 5.52 -10.64
C GLY A 80 -0.94 5.71 -11.11
N VAL A 81 -1.47 4.72 -11.85
CA VAL A 81 -2.82 4.75 -12.42
C VAL A 81 -3.67 3.63 -11.83
N TYR A 82 -4.88 4.01 -11.40
CA TYR A 82 -5.92 3.07 -10.98
C TYR A 82 -7.01 2.98 -12.05
N LYS A 83 -7.59 1.79 -12.23
CA LYS A 83 -8.70 1.53 -13.14
C LYS A 83 -9.88 0.95 -12.37
N THR A 84 -11.08 1.35 -12.73
CA THR A 84 -12.32 0.68 -12.34
C THR A 84 -13.18 0.39 -13.57
N THR A 85 -14.03 -0.64 -13.46
CA THR A 85 -15.06 -1.00 -14.46
C THR A 85 -16.42 -1.22 -13.80
N ASN A 86 -16.59 -0.76 -12.56
CA ASN A 86 -17.80 -0.93 -11.75
C ASN A 86 -18.14 0.33 -10.94
N GLY A 87 -17.77 1.50 -11.47
CA GLY A 87 -18.11 2.80 -10.89
C GLY A 87 -17.40 3.10 -9.58
N GLY A 88 -16.17 2.61 -9.41
CA GLY A 88 -15.37 2.83 -8.20
C GLY A 88 -15.74 1.93 -7.02
N THR A 89 -16.53 0.87 -7.25
CA THR A 89 -16.78 -0.14 -6.21
C THR A 89 -15.47 -0.85 -5.85
N THR A 90 -14.67 -1.19 -6.86
CA THR A 90 -13.28 -1.64 -6.70
C THR A 90 -12.36 -0.96 -7.71
N PHE A 91 -11.08 -0.89 -7.37
CA PHE A 91 -10.02 -0.40 -8.25
C PHE A 91 -8.91 -1.44 -8.41
N THR A 92 -8.29 -1.44 -9.59
CA THR A 92 -7.10 -2.24 -9.90
C THR A 92 -5.97 -1.29 -10.31
N THR A 93 -4.78 -1.53 -9.81
CA THR A 93 -3.59 -0.78 -10.21
C THR A 93 -3.13 -1.27 -11.58
N VAL A 94 -2.79 -0.33 -12.47
CA VAL A 94 -2.42 -0.66 -13.86
C VAL A 94 -1.10 -0.04 -14.29
N PHE A 95 -0.34 0.61 -13.40
CA PHE A 95 0.92 1.32 -13.75
C PHE A 95 2.05 1.07 -12.73
N ASP A 96 1.99 -0.03 -11.99
CA ASP A 96 2.87 -0.29 -10.83
C ASP A 96 4.34 -0.56 -11.19
N HIS A 97 4.62 -0.94 -12.43
CA HIS A 97 5.94 -1.45 -12.83
C HIS A 97 6.61 -0.63 -13.94
N GLU A 98 6.06 0.55 -14.24
CA GLU A 98 6.69 1.50 -15.14
C GLU A 98 7.81 2.27 -14.44
N SER A 99 8.56 3.08 -15.19
CA SER A 99 9.77 3.74 -14.70
C SER A 99 9.54 4.86 -13.68
N THR A 100 8.28 5.26 -13.45
CA THR A 100 7.88 6.29 -12.47
C THR A 100 6.45 6.01 -12.00
N GLY A 101 6.14 6.38 -10.76
CA GLY A 101 4.77 6.40 -10.24
C GLY A 101 4.06 7.74 -10.43
N SER A 102 4.77 8.81 -10.85
CA SER A 102 4.18 10.14 -10.93
C SER A 102 3.40 10.35 -12.23
N VAL A 103 2.12 10.75 -12.12
CA VAL A 103 1.23 10.93 -13.27
C VAL A 103 0.53 12.29 -13.20
N GLY A 104 0.64 13.07 -14.27
CA GLY A 104 0.03 14.40 -14.37
C GLY A 104 -1.15 14.50 -15.35
N ALA A 105 -1.28 13.54 -16.29
CA ALA A 105 -2.37 13.56 -17.27
C ALA A 105 -2.75 12.15 -17.72
N ILE A 106 -4.03 11.94 -18.03
CA ILE A 106 -4.51 10.69 -18.60
C ILE A 106 -5.62 10.94 -19.63
N ALA A 107 -5.60 10.18 -20.72
CA ALA A 107 -6.62 10.24 -21.75
C ALA A 107 -7.02 8.84 -22.21
N ILE A 108 -8.32 8.65 -22.44
CA ILE A 108 -8.90 7.45 -23.02
C ILE A 108 -9.46 7.80 -24.41
N ALA A 109 -9.30 6.90 -25.37
CA ALA A 109 -9.93 7.09 -26.66
C ALA A 109 -11.47 7.10 -26.51
N PRO A 110 -12.20 8.02 -27.18
CA PRO A 110 -13.64 8.21 -26.96
C PRO A 110 -14.51 6.95 -27.12
N THR A 111 -14.08 6.00 -27.95
CA THR A 111 -14.84 4.76 -28.26
C THR A 111 -14.05 3.48 -28.04
N ASP A 112 -12.82 3.55 -27.51
CA ASP A 112 -11.99 2.38 -27.23
C ASP A 112 -11.42 2.44 -25.81
N ALA A 113 -11.98 1.61 -24.93
CA ALA A 113 -11.58 1.54 -23.53
C ALA A 113 -10.17 0.96 -23.31
N ASN A 114 -9.58 0.34 -24.34
CA ASN A 114 -8.27 -0.28 -24.29
C ASN A 114 -7.16 0.68 -24.70
N LEU A 115 -7.46 1.71 -25.49
CA LEU A 115 -6.50 2.70 -25.93
C LEU A 115 -6.42 3.85 -24.91
N VAL A 116 -5.38 3.80 -24.09
CA VAL A 116 -5.16 4.76 -23.00
C VAL A 116 -3.77 5.38 -23.14
N TRP A 117 -3.70 6.68 -22.91
CA TRP A 117 -2.46 7.44 -22.90
C TRP A 117 -2.25 8.08 -21.53
N VAL A 118 -1.01 8.03 -21.05
CA VAL A 118 -0.61 8.55 -19.74
C VAL A 118 0.54 9.54 -19.94
N GLY A 119 0.38 10.76 -19.47
CA GLY A 119 1.44 11.74 -19.32
C GLY A 119 1.98 11.70 -17.89
N THR A 120 3.26 11.37 -17.74
CA THR A 120 3.89 11.24 -16.42
C THR A 120 4.44 12.57 -15.89
N GLY A 121 4.55 12.68 -14.57
CA GLY A 121 5.01 13.86 -13.84
C GLY A 121 3.89 14.86 -13.56
N GLU A 122 3.57 15.04 -12.28
CA GLU A 122 2.45 15.86 -11.83
C GLU A 122 2.57 17.35 -12.21
N GLY A 123 1.43 17.96 -12.53
CA GLY A 123 1.35 19.34 -13.04
C GLY A 123 1.11 20.42 -11.98
N ASN A 124 1.07 20.07 -10.69
CA ASN A 124 0.53 20.93 -9.63
C ASN A 124 1.55 21.88 -8.98
N ASN A 125 2.84 21.81 -9.32
CA ASN A 125 3.88 22.78 -8.91
C ASN A 125 4.22 22.80 -7.41
N ARG A 126 3.98 21.72 -6.65
CA ARG A 126 4.35 21.65 -5.23
C ARG A 126 5.86 21.39 -5.06
N GLN A 127 6.37 21.76 -3.88
CA GLN A 127 7.74 21.48 -3.47
C GLN A 127 8.03 19.98 -3.26
N SER A 128 6.97 19.19 -3.11
CA SER A 128 6.98 17.73 -3.06
C SER A 128 6.65 17.07 -4.40
N SER A 129 6.45 17.84 -5.48
CA SER A 129 6.10 17.27 -6.78
C SER A 129 7.24 16.45 -7.38
N SER A 130 6.94 15.18 -7.66
CA SER A 130 7.82 14.26 -8.39
C SER A 130 7.88 14.58 -9.89
N TRP A 131 8.78 13.90 -10.59
CA TRP A 131 8.91 14.01 -12.05
C TRP A 131 8.50 12.72 -12.76
N GLY A 132 8.17 12.91 -14.03
CA GLY A 132 7.82 11.89 -14.99
C GLY A 132 8.95 11.51 -15.94
N GLU A 133 8.64 10.51 -16.75
CA GLU A 133 9.48 9.95 -17.81
C GLU A 133 8.72 9.99 -19.16
N GLY A 134 7.98 11.08 -19.39
CA GLY A 134 7.29 11.35 -20.66
C GLY A 134 5.92 10.69 -20.79
N VAL A 135 5.60 10.25 -22.01
CA VAL A 135 4.26 9.76 -22.37
C VAL A 135 4.28 8.24 -22.56
N PHE A 136 3.27 7.56 -22.02
CA PHE A 136 3.06 6.12 -22.14
C PHE A 136 1.74 5.83 -22.85
N LYS A 137 1.70 4.70 -23.57
CA LYS A 137 0.53 4.21 -24.31
C LYS A 137 0.24 2.78 -23.91
N SER A 138 -1.03 2.48 -23.67
CA SER A 138 -1.58 1.13 -23.56
C SER A 138 -2.59 0.90 -24.67
N THR A 139 -2.63 -0.32 -25.20
CA THR A 139 -3.62 -0.79 -26.18
C THR A 139 -4.42 -2.00 -25.66
N ASP A 140 -4.29 -2.33 -24.38
CA ASP A 140 -4.95 -3.47 -23.73
C ASP A 140 -5.65 -3.08 -22.42
N GLY A 141 -5.94 -1.77 -22.27
CA GLY A 141 -6.66 -1.21 -21.14
C GLY A 141 -5.84 -1.16 -19.85
N GLY A 142 -4.53 -0.94 -19.98
CA GLY A 142 -3.57 -0.75 -18.90
C GLY A 142 -2.84 -2.01 -18.43
N ARG A 143 -2.99 -3.16 -19.10
CA ARG A 143 -2.27 -4.38 -18.71
C ARG A 143 -0.79 -4.32 -19.09
N SER A 144 -0.48 -3.61 -20.17
CA SER A 144 0.88 -3.27 -20.57
C SER A 144 0.98 -1.84 -21.09
N TRP A 145 2.16 -1.25 -20.91
CA TRP A 145 2.46 0.11 -21.39
C TRP A 145 3.74 0.14 -22.21
N LYS A 146 3.78 1.09 -23.13
CA LYS A 146 4.96 1.44 -23.90
C LYS A 146 5.24 2.92 -23.72
N ASN A 147 6.47 3.26 -23.33
CA ASN A 147 6.96 4.63 -23.35
C ASN A 147 7.08 5.11 -24.82
N MET A 148 6.45 6.24 -25.13
CA MET A 148 6.35 6.84 -26.46
C MET A 148 7.21 8.09 -26.62
N GLY A 149 8.11 8.40 -25.67
CA GLY A 149 8.99 9.58 -25.72
C GLY A 149 8.53 10.72 -24.82
N LEU A 150 9.06 11.92 -25.06
CA LEU A 150 8.85 13.12 -24.24
C LEU A 150 9.44 13.05 -22.81
N ARG A 151 10.49 12.25 -22.61
CA ARG A 151 11.12 12.01 -21.29
C ARG A 151 11.73 13.27 -20.67
N ALA A 152 12.27 14.16 -21.50
CA ALA A 152 12.88 15.41 -21.05
C ALA A 152 11.83 16.48 -20.71
N SER A 153 10.53 16.20 -20.89
CA SER A 153 9.47 17.08 -20.39
C SER A 153 9.38 17.06 -18.87
N LYS A 154 9.62 15.92 -18.22
CA LYS A 154 9.49 15.71 -16.76
C LYS A 154 8.12 15.99 -16.14
N GLN A 155 7.28 16.84 -16.71
CA GLN A 155 5.86 17.00 -16.36
C GLN A 155 5.03 17.09 -17.64
N ILE A 156 3.93 16.35 -17.69
CA ILE A 156 2.94 16.40 -18.76
C ILE A 156 1.61 16.82 -18.15
N ALA A 157 1.10 17.98 -18.55
CA ALA A 157 -0.12 18.56 -17.96
C ALA A 157 -1.40 18.16 -18.70
N LYS A 158 -1.30 17.79 -19.99
CA LYS A 158 -2.46 17.35 -20.77
C LYS A 158 -2.08 16.38 -21.86
N VAL A 159 -2.91 15.36 -22.05
CA VAL A 159 -2.93 14.52 -23.25
C VAL A 159 -4.32 14.65 -23.89
N LEU A 160 -4.36 14.85 -25.21
CA LEU A 160 -5.58 15.01 -25.96
C LEU A 160 -5.54 14.09 -27.19
N VAL A 161 -6.46 13.13 -27.24
CA VAL A 161 -6.62 12.20 -28.36
C VAL A 161 -7.63 12.78 -29.35
N ASP A 162 -7.29 12.83 -30.63
CA ASP A 162 -8.21 13.26 -31.68
C ASP A 162 -9.41 12.31 -31.75
N PRO A 163 -10.66 12.80 -31.82
CA PRO A 163 -11.84 11.94 -31.78
C PRO A 163 -12.14 11.21 -33.11
N VAL A 164 -11.43 11.55 -34.19
CA VAL A 164 -11.62 10.99 -35.54
C VAL A 164 -10.51 10.00 -35.90
N ASP A 165 -9.25 10.35 -35.62
CA ASP A 165 -8.08 9.47 -35.84
C ASP A 165 -7.26 9.33 -34.56
N PHE A 166 -7.37 8.19 -33.89
CA PHE A 166 -6.70 7.94 -32.61
C PHE A 166 -5.17 7.82 -32.70
N ASN A 167 -4.59 7.87 -33.90
CA ASN A 167 -3.14 8.02 -34.08
C ASN A 167 -2.69 9.49 -33.97
N VAL A 168 -3.62 10.44 -34.06
CA VAL A 168 -3.36 11.86 -33.83
C VAL A 168 -3.57 12.16 -32.36
N VAL A 169 -2.46 12.50 -31.69
CA VAL A 169 -2.47 12.85 -30.25
C VAL A 169 -1.67 14.12 -30.06
N TYR A 170 -2.18 14.99 -29.20
CA TYR A 170 -1.52 16.21 -28.78
C TYR A 170 -1.18 16.15 -27.31
N VAL A 171 -0.05 16.74 -26.94
CA VAL A 171 0.48 16.74 -25.57
C VAL A 171 0.85 18.15 -25.19
N ALA A 172 0.29 18.63 -24.07
CA ALA A 172 0.74 19.85 -23.40
C ALA A 172 1.91 19.46 -22.47
N ALA A 173 3.12 19.60 -23.01
CA ALA A 173 4.36 19.33 -22.31
C ALA A 173 4.73 20.56 -21.47
N LEU A 174 4.65 20.40 -20.15
CA LEU A 174 4.83 21.52 -19.22
C LEU A 174 6.32 21.84 -19.01
N GLY A 175 7.19 20.83 -19.19
CA GLY A 175 8.62 20.93 -18.93
C GLY A 175 8.98 20.93 -17.44
N ASP A 176 10.26 20.67 -17.17
CA ASP A 176 10.81 20.53 -15.82
C ASP A 176 10.41 21.67 -14.86
N LEU A 177 9.83 21.35 -13.71
CA LEU A 177 9.52 22.32 -12.65
C LEU A 177 10.78 23.04 -12.14
N TRP A 178 11.92 22.37 -12.16
CA TRP A 178 13.14 22.76 -11.45
C TRP A 178 14.27 23.26 -12.37
N GLY A 179 14.21 22.94 -13.65
CA GLY A 179 15.25 23.26 -14.66
C GLY A 179 14.72 23.99 -15.89
N ALA A 180 15.60 24.56 -16.72
CA ALA A 180 15.27 25.17 -18.01
C ALA A 180 15.42 24.18 -19.18
N GLY A 181 14.86 24.54 -20.33
CA GLY A 181 14.91 23.75 -21.55
C GLY A 181 14.06 22.49 -21.46
N GLY A 182 14.57 21.39 -22.03
CA GLY A 182 13.85 20.12 -22.13
C GLY A 182 12.73 20.16 -23.18
N GLU A 183 11.78 19.25 -23.05
CA GLU A 183 10.63 19.19 -23.95
C GLU A 183 9.48 20.03 -23.41
N ARG A 184 9.34 21.27 -23.92
CA ARG A 184 8.28 22.22 -23.53
C ARG A 184 7.40 22.65 -24.69
N GLY A 185 6.13 22.90 -24.39
CA GLY A 185 5.14 23.47 -25.31
C GLY A 185 4.09 22.45 -25.73
N VAL A 186 3.54 22.58 -26.94
CA VAL A 186 2.58 21.59 -27.47
C VAL A 186 3.28 20.68 -28.46
N TYR A 187 3.15 19.39 -28.25
CA TYR A 187 3.64 18.35 -29.16
C TYR A 187 2.47 17.65 -29.84
N LYS A 188 2.68 17.21 -31.08
CA LYS A 188 1.71 16.45 -31.87
C LYS A 188 2.38 15.20 -32.43
N THR A 189 1.69 14.08 -32.38
CA THR A 189 1.99 12.90 -33.18
C THR A 189 0.85 12.66 -34.18
N SER A 190 1.13 11.98 -35.27
CA SER A 190 0.13 11.51 -36.25
C SER A 190 0.36 10.06 -36.68
N ASP A 191 1.27 9.36 -35.98
CA ASP A 191 1.63 7.97 -36.21
C ASP A 191 1.47 7.12 -34.94
N GLY A 192 0.59 7.57 -34.03
CA GLY A 192 0.29 6.86 -32.81
C GLY A 192 1.44 6.88 -31.79
N GLY A 193 2.26 7.94 -31.81
CA GLY A 193 3.31 8.28 -30.84
C GLY A 193 4.72 7.81 -31.23
N LEU A 194 4.93 7.32 -32.45
CA LEU A 194 6.26 6.89 -32.90
C LEU A 194 7.17 8.09 -33.15
N THR A 195 6.60 9.20 -33.63
CA THR A 195 7.29 10.48 -33.80
C THR A 195 6.46 11.63 -33.22
N TRP A 196 7.17 12.68 -32.78
CA TRP A 196 6.58 13.88 -32.19
C TRP A 196 7.10 15.14 -32.87
N ALA A 197 6.18 16.01 -33.27
CA ALA A 197 6.47 17.36 -33.75
C ALA A 197 6.15 18.38 -32.65
N ARG A 198 7.08 19.28 -32.34
CA ARG A 198 6.84 20.42 -31.45
C ARG A 198 6.10 21.50 -32.24
N VAL A 199 4.81 21.64 -32.01
CA VAL A 199 3.90 22.48 -32.80
C VAL A 199 3.64 23.85 -32.17
N LEU A 200 3.91 24.02 -30.87
CA LEU A 200 3.93 25.33 -30.20
C LEU A 200 5.11 25.37 -29.23
N HIS A 201 5.93 26.40 -29.30
CA HIS A 201 7.04 26.66 -28.38
C HIS A 201 7.17 28.17 -28.18
N VAL A 202 7.50 28.58 -26.96
CA VAL A 202 7.65 29.99 -26.58
C VAL A 202 9.11 30.28 -26.22
N ASP A 203 9.62 29.63 -25.18
CA ASP A 203 11.00 29.70 -24.72
C ASP A 203 11.35 28.49 -23.81
N ASP A 204 12.54 28.50 -23.21
CA ASP A 204 13.08 27.42 -22.38
C ASP A 204 12.46 27.31 -20.97
N ASP A 205 11.65 28.29 -20.56
CA ASP A 205 10.98 28.32 -19.24
C ASP A 205 9.45 28.15 -19.36
N THR A 206 8.94 28.09 -20.60
CA THR A 206 7.52 28.15 -20.89
C THR A 206 7.03 26.87 -21.55
N GLY A 207 6.25 26.08 -20.80
CA GLY A 207 5.54 24.91 -21.29
C GLY A 207 4.08 25.21 -21.66
N ALA A 208 3.27 24.16 -21.80
CA ALA A 208 1.82 24.26 -21.94
C ALA A 208 1.09 23.50 -20.81
N THR A 209 0.01 24.08 -20.29
CA THR A 209 -0.82 23.47 -19.22
C THR A 209 -2.16 22.96 -19.70
N GLU A 210 -2.74 23.59 -20.72
CA GLU A 210 -4.07 23.26 -21.22
C GLU A 210 -4.07 23.14 -22.74
N LEU A 211 -4.89 22.21 -23.22
CA LEU A 211 -5.18 22.04 -24.63
C LEU A 211 -6.63 21.60 -24.80
N VAL A 212 -7.40 22.40 -25.53
CA VAL A 212 -8.83 22.21 -25.76
C VAL A 212 -9.10 22.16 -27.25
N MET A 213 -9.84 21.15 -27.71
CA MET A 213 -10.24 20.98 -29.11
C MET A 213 -11.71 21.32 -29.29
N ASP A 214 -12.01 21.98 -30.41
CA ASP A 214 -13.39 22.19 -30.83
C ASP A 214 -14.06 20.83 -31.15
N PRO A 215 -15.13 20.44 -30.43
CA PRO A 215 -15.77 19.14 -30.62
C PRO A 215 -16.49 19.01 -31.98
N SER A 216 -16.70 20.13 -32.68
CA SER A 216 -17.29 20.15 -34.03
C SER A 216 -16.24 20.20 -35.15
N ASN A 217 -14.98 20.50 -34.83
CA ASN A 217 -13.89 20.63 -35.79
C ASN A 217 -12.52 20.35 -35.15
N ASN A 218 -12.00 19.14 -35.35
CA ASN A 218 -10.72 18.70 -34.77
C ASN A 218 -9.47 19.46 -35.27
N LYS A 219 -9.61 20.41 -36.22
CA LYS A 219 -8.53 21.30 -36.64
C LYS A 219 -8.43 22.57 -35.79
N THR A 220 -9.49 22.94 -35.08
CA THR A 220 -9.50 24.12 -34.20
C THR A 220 -9.08 23.72 -32.80
N LEU A 221 -8.01 24.35 -32.31
CA LEU A 221 -7.40 24.07 -31.01
C LEU A 221 -7.15 25.37 -30.27
N PHE A 222 -7.28 25.32 -28.96
CA PHE A 222 -6.87 26.37 -28.04
C PHE A 222 -5.87 25.81 -27.05
N ALA A 223 -4.79 26.55 -26.80
CA ALA A 223 -3.76 26.15 -25.84
C ALA A 223 -3.46 27.27 -24.84
N ALA A 224 -3.06 26.90 -23.64
CA ALA A 224 -2.49 27.82 -22.67
C ALA A 224 -1.01 27.49 -22.46
N SER A 225 -0.13 28.45 -22.73
CA SER A 225 1.28 28.39 -22.31
C SER A 225 1.43 28.87 -20.87
N TYR A 226 2.39 28.29 -20.15
CA TYR A 226 2.67 28.63 -18.75
C TYR A 226 4.18 28.71 -18.50
N GLN A 227 4.64 29.91 -18.15
CA GLN A 227 6.02 30.17 -17.72
C GLN A 227 6.14 30.00 -16.21
N ARG A 228 7.02 29.10 -15.75
CA ARG A 228 7.22 28.83 -14.32
C ARG A 228 8.60 28.24 -14.03
N ARG A 229 9.09 28.47 -12.81
CA ARG A 229 10.18 27.68 -12.21
C ARG A 229 10.07 27.70 -10.69
N ARG A 230 10.40 26.57 -10.07
CA ARG A 230 10.67 26.47 -8.65
C ARG A 230 12.16 26.23 -8.42
N GLN A 231 12.63 26.71 -7.29
CA GLN A 231 13.96 26.46 -6.74
C GLN A 231 13.80 26.13 -5.26
N GLN A 232 14.85 25.64 -4.63
CA GLN A 232 14.85 25.33 -3.21
C GLN A 232 14.38 26.51 -2.33
N TRP A 233 14.73 27.74 -2.71
CA TRP A 233 14.45 28.96 -1.96
C TRP A 233 13.13 29.66 -2.34
N GLY A 234 12.37 29.18 -3.32
CA GLY A 234 11.11 29.82 -3.71
C GLY A 234 10.53 29.42 -5.07
N MET A 235 9.51 30.17 -5.51
CA MET A 235 8.81 29.92 -6.77
C MET A 235 8.57 31.23 -7.52
N ASN A 236 8.80 31.20 -8.83
CA ASN A 236 8.29 32.19 -9.77
C ASN A 236 7.22 31.52 -10.64
N GLY A 237 5.95 31.85 -10.38
CA GLY A 237 4.81 31.19 -11.00
C GLY A 237 4.21 31.93 -12.17
N GLY A 238 4.93 32.82 -12.84
CA GLY A 238 4.44 33.49 -14.05
C GLY A 238 5.49 34.30 -14.80
N GLY A 239 5.10 34.82 -15.96
CA GLY A 239 5.98 35.62 -16.80
C GLY A 239 5.35 35.98 -18.16
N PRO A 240 6.09 36.66 -19.04
CA PRO A 240 5.61 37.08 -20.36
C PRO A 240 5.30 35.90 -21.31
N GLY A 241 5.87 34.72 -21.07
CA GLY A 241 5.64 33.52 -21.89
C GLY A 241 4.26 32.89 -21.73
N SER A 242 3.56 33.16 -20.63
CA SER A 242 2.19 32.67 -20.40
C SER A 242 1.18 33.40 -21.29
N ALA A 243 0.37 32.65 -22.05
CA ALA A 243 -0.60 33.21 -23.00
C ALA A 243 -1.67 32.19 -23.43
N ILE A 244 -2.74 32.69 -24.05
CA ILE A 244 -3.75 31.88 -24.73
C ILE A 244 -3.46 31.90 -26.24
N TRP A 245 -3.50 30.74 -26.87
CA TRP A 245 -3.22 30.54 -28.28
C TRP A 245 -4.39 29.87 -28.99
N LYS A 246 -4.57 30.17 -30.28
CA LYS A 246 -5.54 29.50 -31.16
C LYS A 246 -4.87 28.99 -32.42
N SER A 247 -5.19 27.76 -32.79
CA SER A 247 -4.91 27.17 -34.10
C SER A 247 -6.23 26.89 -34.80
N THR A 248 -6.23 26.97 -36.13
CA THR A 248 -7.36 26.53 -36.98
C THR A 248 -6.96 25.51 -38.05
N ASP A 249 -5.71 25.03 -38.01
CA ASP A 249 -5.09 24.16 -39.01
C ASP A 249 -4.45 22.91 -38.36
N ALA A 250 -5.04 22.43 -37.28
CA ALA A 250 -4.61 21.25 -36.52
C ALA A 250 -3.19 21.39 -35.91
N GLY A 251 -2.88 22.60 -35.44
CA GLY A 251 -1.68 22.95 -34.69
C GLY A 251 -0.51 23.37 -35.58
N GLN A 252 -0.68 23.51 -36.89
CA GLN A 252 0.44 23.90 -37.76
C GLN A 252 0.85 25.35 -37.53
N THR A 253 -0.12 26.23 -37.29
CA THR A 253 0.12 27.63 -36.93
C THR A 253 -0.72 28.05 -35.73
N TRP A 254 -0.16 28.95 -34.92
CA TRP A 254 -0.79 29.44 -33.70
C TRP A 254 -0.80 30.96 -33.67
N SER A 255 -1.96 31.52 -33.34
CA SER A 255 -2.16 32.96 -33.11
C SER A 255 -2.37 33.22 -31.63
N LYS A 256 -1.60 34.16 -31.07
CA LYS A 256 -1.77 34.61 -29.69
C LYS A 256 -3.08 35.41 -29.56
N LEU A 257 -3.86 35.14 -28.53
CA LEU A 257 -5.12 35.85 -28.26
C LEU A 257 -4.88 36.92 -27.19
N GLU A 258 -5.13 38.18 -27.55
CA GLU A 258 -4.80 39.33 -26.68
C GLU A 258 -6.00 40.25 -26.42
N SER A 259 -7.02 40.26 -27.28
CA SER A 259 -8.15 41.17 -27.13
C SER A 259 -8.99 40.80 -25.89
N GLY A 260 -8.98 41.68 -24.89
CA GLY A 260 -9.68 41.50 -23.62
C GLY A 260 -9.01 40.52 -22.65
N VAL A 261 -7.83 40.00 -22.99
CA VAL A 261 -6.96 39.25 -22.09
C VAL A 261 -6.01 40.23 -21.37
N PRO A 262 -5.73 40.08 -20.07
CA PRO A 262 -4.80 40.96 -19.37
C PRO A 262 -3.43 41.05 -20.04
N ALA A 263 -2.97 42.29 -20.24
CA ALA A 263 -1.63 42.58 -20.78
C ALA A 263 -0.54 42.24 -19.74
N GLY A 264 0.72 42.10 -20.18
CA GLY A 264 1.84 41.83 -19.27
C GLY A 264 1.97 40.37 -18.83
N ALA A 265 2.71 40.15 -17.73
CA ALA A 265 3.04 38.81 -17.23
C ALA A 265 1.80 38.10 -16.66
N LYS A 266 1.65 36.81 -16.98
CA LYS A 266 0.55 35.98 -16.50
C LYS A 266 1.07 34.70 -15.83
N GLY A 267 0.29 34.18 -14.90
CA GLY A 267 0.52 32.89 -14.26
C GLY A 267 -0.21 31.75 -14.98
N ARG A 268 -0.65 30.75 -14.21
CA ARG A 268 -1.33 29.57 -14.77
C ARG A 268 -2.70 29.95 -15.34
N ILE A 269 -3.02 29.41 -16.51
CA ILE A 269 -4.30 29.65 -17.21
C ILE A 269 -5.03 28.31 -17.36
N GLY A 270 -6.30 28.29 -16.95
CA GLY A 270 -7.24 27.19 -17.19
C GLY A 270 -8.16 27.53 -18.36
N LEU A 271 -8.50 26.55 -19.21
CA LEU A 271 -9.38 26.74 -20.37
C LEU A 271 -10.42 25.62 -20.47
N ASP A 272 -11.64 25.97 -20.89
CA ASP A 272 -12.63 25.00 -21.34
C ASP A 272 -13.52 25.58 -22.44
N ILE A 273 -14.09 24.70 -23.27
CA ILE A 273 -14.95 25.05 -24.40
C ILE A 273 -16.34 24.46 -24.22
N TYR A 274 -17.37 25.25 -24.49
CA TYR A 274 -18.73 24.76 -24.36
C TYR A 274 -19.07 23.79 -25.50
N ARG A 275 -19.35 22.54 -25.16
CA ARG A 275 -19.47 21.45 -26.15
C ARG A 275 -20.58 21.65 -27.18
N ARG A 276 -21.70 22.30 -26.83
CA ARG A 276 -22.82 22.53 -27.76
C ARG A 276 -22.67 23.78 -28.62
N ASN A 277 -21.80 24.73 -28.24
CA ASN A 277 -21.50 25.92 -29.02
C ASN A 277 -20.03 26.31 -28.81
N PRO A 278 -19.13 25.85 -29.69
CA PRO A 278 -17.68 26.10 -29.61
C PRO A 278 -17.26 27.58 -29.69
N ASN A 279 -18.19 28.51 -29.97
CA ASN A 279 -17.91 29.94 -29.85
C ASN A 279 -17.76 30.39 -28.39
N VAL A 280 -18.33 29.65 -27.44
CA VAL A 280 -18.27 29.99 -26.02
C VAL A 280 -17.08 29.30 -25.36
N LEU A 281 -16.15 30.11 -24.84
CA LEU A 281 -15.01 29.64 -24.06
C LEU A 281 -14.95 30.34 -22.72
N TYR A 282 -14.47 29.61 -21.73
CA TYR A 282 -14.12 30.16 -20.43
C TYR A 282 -12.62 30.00 -20.18
N ALA A 283 -12.05 31.02 -19.57
CA ALA A 283 -10.68 31.01 -19.10
C ALA A 283 -10.65 31.42 -17.63
N ARG A 284 -9.83 30.75 -16.84
CA ARG A 284 -9.33 31.32 -15.58
C ARG A 284 -7.94 31.85 -15.86
N ILE A 285 -7.64 33.07 -15.44
CA ILE A 285 -6.34 33.71 -15.70
C ILE A 285 -5.74 34.20 -14.38
N GLU A 286 -4.52 33.78 -14.09
CA GLU A 286 -3.69 34.37 -13.04
C GLU A 286 -2.93 35.59 -13.59
N HIS A 287 -3.07 36.72 -12.91
CA HIS A 287 -2.43 37.99 -13.23
C HIS A 287 -2.23 38.81 -11.95
N PRO A 288 -1.16 39.63 -11.81
CA PRO A 288 -0.89 40.40 -10.59
C PRO A 288 -2.04 41.30 -10.13
N THR A 289 -2.79 41.89 -11.05
CA THR A 289 -3.86 42.87 -10.75
C THR A 289 -5.21 42.56 -11.40
N GLU A 290 -5.26 41.62 -12.33
CA GLU A 290 -6.45 41.31 -13.15
C GLU A 290 -6.76 39.82 -13.12
N SER A 291 -6.36 39.12 -12.05
CA SER A 291 -6.73 37.72 -11.83
C SER A 291 -8.25 37.53 -11.87
N GLY A 292 -8.73 36.42 -12.46
CA GLY A 292 -10.17 36.12 -12.45
C GLY A 292 -10.64 35.14 -13.53
N VAL A 293 -11.96 35.05 -13.66
CA VAL A 293 -12.65 34.28 -14.70
C VAL A 293 -12.99 35.20 -15.87
N TYR A 294 -12.74 34.72 -17.08
CA TYR A 294 -12.95 35.39 -18.36
C TYR A 294 -13.82 34.54 -19.28
N ARG A 295 -14.61 35.19 -20.12
CA ARG A 295 -15.46 34.54 -21.12
C ARG A 295 -15.27 35.13 -22.51
N SER A 296 -15.30 34.28 -23.53
CA SER A 296 -15.45 34.64 -24.93
C SER A 296 -16.73 34.03 -25.49
N ASP A 297 -17.43 34.75 -26.38
CA ASP A 297 -18.61 34.22 -27.13
C ASP A 297 -18.36 34.19 -28.64
N ASN A 298 -17.11 34.40 -29.08
CA ASN A 298 -16.72 34.48 -30.48
C ASN A 298 -15.44 33.69 -30.74
N ALA A 299 -15.37 32.48 -30.19
CA ALA A 299 -14.29 31.52 -30.40
C ALA A 299 -12.90 32.10 -30.07
N GLY A 300 -12.81 32.87 -28.97
CA GLY A 300 -11.58 33.46 -28.44
C GLY A 300 -11.15 34.77 -29.09
N ALA A 301 -11.91 35.33 -30.05
CA ALA A 301 -11.53 36.57 -30.71
C ALA A 301 -11.52 37.78 -29.76
N THR A 302 -12.46 37.83 -28.81
CA THR A 302 -12.48 38.82 -27.72
C THR A 302 -12.88 38.17 -26.41
N TRP A 303 -12.26 38.61 -25.32
CA TRP A 303 -12.54 38.16 -23.95
C TRP A 303 -13.11 39.29 -23.09
N ARG A 304 -13.86 38.92 -22.06
CA ARG A 304 -14.31 39.85 -21.01
C ARG A 304 -14.13 39.21 -19.65
N LYS A 305 -13.70 40.00 -18.67
CA LYS A 305 -13.65 39.58 -17.27
C LYS A 305 -15.07 39.43 -16.73
N MET A 306 -15.36 38.32 -16.07
CA MET A 306 -16.65 38.00 -15.49
C MET A 306 -16.65 38.20 -13.97
N SER A 307 -15.57 37.78 -13.30
CA SER A 307 -15.38 37.96 -11.86
C SER A 307 -13.90 37.90 -11.48
N ASP A 308 -13.59 38.21 -10.21
CA ASP A 308 -12.25 38.07 -9.62
C ASP A 308 -11.97 36.65 -9.07
N THR A 309 -12.91 35.71 -9.21
CA THR A 309 -12.79 34.35 -8.65
C THR A 309 -11.59 33.64 -9.25
N ASN A 310 -10.59 33.35 -8.42
CA ASN A 310 -9.36 32.74 -8.88
C ASN A 310 -8.66 31.93 -7.77
N PRO A 311 -9.25 30.82 -7.30
CA PRO A 311 -8.73 30.09 -6.14
C PRO A 311 -7.39 29.43 -6.49
N ARG A 312 -6.29 30.04 -6.04
CA ARG A 312 -4.89 29.55 -6.05
C ARG A 312 -4.45 28.86 -7.37
N PRO A 313 -4.20 29.63 -8.44
CA PRO A 313 -4.14 29.11 -9.80
C PRO A 313 -2.99 28.17 -10.09
N MET A 314 -1.81 28.48 -9.56
CA MET A 314 -0.64 27.65 -9.74
C MET A 314 -0.92 26.20 -9.31
N TYR A 315 -1.73 25.97 -8.26
CA TYR A 315 -1.94 24.62 -7.73
C TYR A 315 -3.03 23.87 -8.50
N PHE A 316 -4.19 24.49 -8.76
CA PHE A 316 -5.35 23.77 -9.31
C PHE A 316 -5.52 23.88 -10.83
N GLY A 317 -5.20 25.02 -11.44
CA GLY A 317 -5.27 25.21 -12.91
C GLY A 317 -6.64 25.10 -13.61
N VAL A 318 -7.65 24.42 -13.06
CA VAL A 318 -8.83 23.94 -13.82
C VAL A 318 -10.04 24.88 -13.81
N ILE A 319 -10.78 24.89 -14.93
CA ILE A 319 -12.15 25.42 -15.09
C ILE A 319 -12.95 24.42 -15.93
N LYS A 320 -14.23 24.20 -15.61
CA LYS A 320 -15.12 23.30 -16.38
C LYS A 320 -16.49 23.91 -16.64
N ILE A 321 -16.98 23.73 -17.85
CA ILE A 321 -18.32 24.16 -18.29
C ILE A 321 -19.27 22.96 -18.22
N ASP A 322 -20.48 23.17 -17.73
CA ASP A 322 -21.53 22.15 -17.81
C ASP A 322 -21.81 21.82 -19.30
N PRO A 323 -21.73 20.54 -19.72
CA PRO A 323 -21.92 20.16 -21.13
C PRO A 323 -23.30 20.50 -21.71
N GLN A 324 -24.29 20.83 -20.87
CA GLN A 324 -25.67 21.13 -21.28
C GLN A 324 -26.05 22.61 -21.15
N THR A 325 -25.22 23.44 -20.52
CA THR A 325 -25.46 24.88 -20.40
C THR A 325 -24.15 25.67 -20.24
N ASP A 326 -24.04 26.79 -20.94
CA ASP A 326 -22.90 27.70 -20.83
C ASP A 326 -23.00 28.68 -19.65
N SER A 327 -24.09 28.65 -18.89
CA SER A 327 -24.26 29.48 -17.69
C SER A 327 -23.72 28.82 -16.42
N ARG A 328 -23.64 27.49 -16.37
CA ARG A 328 -23.08 26.77 -15.22
C ARG A 328 -21.62 26.46 -15.47
N ILE A 329 -20.76 26.95 -14.58
CA ILE A 329 -19.33 26.62 -14.59
C ILE A 329 -18.83 26.24 -13.20
N TYR A 330 -17.81 25.42 -13.17
CA TYR A 330 -17.15 24.92 -11.98
C TYR A 330 -15.68 25.33 -12.02
N VAL A 331 -15.18 25.87 -10.91
CA VAL A 331 -13.77 26.23 -10.74
C VAL A 331 -13.25 25.48 -9.51
N PRO A 332 -12.58 24.34 -9.73
CA PRO A 332 -11.86 23.63 -8.67
C PRO A 332 -10.83 24.54 -7.98
N GLY A 333 -10.65 24.31 -6.69
CA GLY A 333 -9.84 25.10 -5.77
C GLY A 333 -9.71 24.37 -4.43
N VAL A 334 -9.27 25.06 -3.38
CA VAL A 334 -9.38 24.54 -2.00
C VAL A 334 -10.84 24.14 -1.74
N SER A 335 -11.78 25.00 -2.11
CA SER A 335 -13.20 24.68 -2.21
C SER A 335 -13.64 24.59 -3.67
N LEU A 336 -14.66 23.79 -3.96
CA LEU A 336 -15.30 23.75 -5.28
C LEU A 336 -16.19 24.98 -5.48
N HIS A 337 -15.78 25.87 -6.39
CA HIS A 337 -16.54 27.07 -6.71
C HIS A 337 -17.50 26.81 -7.86
N ILE A 338 -18.74 27.28 -7.73
CA ILE A 338 -19.81 27.04 -8.71
C ILE A 338 -20.49 28.36 -9.05
N SER A 339 -20.64 28.62 -10.34
CA SER A 339 -21.45 29.72 -10.87
C SER A 339 -22.61 29.15 -11.69
N ASP A 340 -23.77 29.80 -11.60
CA ASP A 340 -24.98 29.50 -12.39
C ASP A 340 -25.37 30.66 -13.32
N ASP A 341 -24.57 31.75 -13.36
CA ASP A 341 -24.84 32.99 -14.10
C ASP A 341 -23.74 33.33 -15.12
N GLY A 342 -23.02 32.31 -15.55
CA GLY A 342 -21.96 32.41 -16.55
C GLY A 342 -20.67 33.01 -16.00
N GLY A 343 -20.36 32.80 -14.72
CA GLY A 343 -19.12 33.21 -14.08
C GLY A 343 -19.13 34.61 -13.47
N ARG A 344 -20.29 35.24 -13.30
CA ARG A 344 -20.39 36.57 -12.67
C ARG A 344 -20.35 36.47 -11.16
N THR A 345 -21.07 35.49 -10.60
CA THR A 345 -21.09 35.21 -9.16
C THR A 345 -20.79 33.74 -8.89
N PHE A 346 -20.20 33.46 -7.73
CA PHE A 346 -19.81 32.11 -7.31
C PHE A 346 -20.21 31.83 -5.87
N ARG A 347 -20.66 30.60 -5.62
CA ARG A 347 -20.69 29.96 -4.29
C ARG A 347 -19.51 28.99 -4.17
N ALA A 348 -19.07 28.69 -2.96
CA ALA A 348 -17.90 27.84 -2.68
C ALA A 348 -18.24 26.58 -1.84
N ASP A 349 -19.52 26.23 -1.77
CA ASP A 349 -20.08 25.13 -0.97
C ASP A 349 -20.28 23.83 -1.79
N GLY A 350 -19.65 23.71 -2.96
CA GLY A 350 -19.89 22.61 -3.89
C GLY A 350 -19.45 21.22 -3.40
N ALA A 351 -18.61 21.15 -2.35
CA ALA A 351 -17.95 19.91 -1.92
C ALA A 351 -17.57 19.91 -0.42
N GLU A 352 -18.36 20.55 0.46
CA GLU A 352 -17.99 20.74 1.88
C GLU A 352 -17.85 19.47 2.73
N ARG A 353 -18.34 18.32 2.26
CA ARG A 353 -18.35 17.04 3.00
C ARG A 353 -17.32 16.02 2.51
N ILE A 354 -16.46 16.41 1.59
CA ILE A 354 -15.33 15.60 1.12
C ILE A 354 -14.05 16.40 1.30
N HIS A 355 -12.90 15.77 1.04
CA HIS A 355 -11.61 16.46 1.14
C HIS A 355 -11.56 17.69 0.22
N VAL A 356 -10.88 18.73 0.69
CA VAL A 356 -10.59 19.96 -0.05
C VAL A 356 -9.50 19.74 -1.11
N ASP A 357 -9.10 20.80 -1.81
CA ASP A 357 -8.01 20.79 -2.81
C ASP A 357 -8.38 19.98 -4.06
N HIS A 358 -9.33 20.49 -4.82
CA HIS A 358 -9.87 19.83 -6.01
C HIS A 358 -9.03 20.14 -7.25
N HIS A 359 -8.46 19.10 -7.85
CA HIS A 359 -7.57 19.18 -9.01
C HIS A 359 -8.22 18.74 -10.32
N ALA A 360 -9.18 17.81 -10.25
CA ALA A 360 -9.82 17.25 -11.44
C ALA A 360 -11.36 17.25 -11.31
N LEU A 361 -12.06 17.55 -12.41
CA LEU A 361 -13.52 17.49 -12.48
C LEU A 361 -13.99 16.97 -13.86
N TRP A 362 -14.80 15.91 -13.85
CA TRP A 362 -15.54 15.41 -15.02
C TRP A 362 -17.04 15.57 -14.78
N ILE A 363 -17.73 16.05 -15.80
CA ILE A 363 -19.17 16.25 -15.80
C ILE A 363 -19.72 15.39 -16.94
N ASN A 364 -20.65 14.51 -16.61
CA ASN A 364 -21.22 13.60 -17.61
C ASN A 364 -22.00 14.40 -18.69
N PRO A 365 -21.62 14.29 -19.98
CA PRO A 365 -22.26 15.06 -21.04
C PRO A 365 -23.72 14.66 -21.29
N LYS A 366 -24.10 13.43 -20.92
CA LYS A 366 -25.48 12.92 -21.07
C LYS A 366 -26.36 13.26 -19.88
N ASP A 367 -25.78 13.41 -18.69
CA ASP A 367 -26.50 13.74 -17.45
C ASP A 367 -25.64 14.61 -16.52
N PRO A 368 -25.76 15.95 -16.56
CA PRO A 368 -24.89 16.86 -15.81
C PRO A 368 -25.09 16.80 -14.29
N ARG A 369 -25.99 15.94 -13.78
CA ARG A 369 -26.07 15.62 -12.35
C ARG A 369 -24.99 14.63 -11.91
N HIS A 370 -24.42 13.85 -12.84
CA HIS A 370 -23.35 12.90 -12.58
C HIS A 370 -21.98 13.58 -12.72
N LEU A 371 -21.29 13.78 -11.60
CA LEU A 371 -19.97 14.40 -11.52
C LEU A 371 -18.99 13.41 -10.88
N ILE A 372 -17.75 13.43 -11.35
CA ILE A 372 -16.61 12.78 -10.68
C ILE A 372 -15.59 13.87 -10.38
N ILE A 373 -15.15 13.96 -9.13
CA ILE A 373 -14.17 14.95 -8.66
C ILE A 373 -12.97 14.24 -8.04
N GLY A 374 -11.78 14.78 -8.31
CA GLY A 374 -10.50 14.32 -7.78
C GLY A 374 -9.86 15.43 -6.97
N ASN A 375 -9.36 15.09 -5.79
CA ASN A 375 -8.76 16.02 -4.84
C ASN A 375 -7.57 15.40 -4.10
N ASP A 376 -7.01 16.11 -3.13
CA ASP A 376 -5.89 15.62 -2.30
C ASP A 376 -6.28 14.43 -1.39
N GLY A 377 -7.60 14.16 -1.26
CA GLY A 377 -8.17 13.04 -0.50
C GLY A 377 -8.85 11.96 -1.35
N GLY A 378 -8.47 11.83 -2.63
CA GLY A 378 -8.97 10.79 -3.55
C GLY A 378 -10.12 11.21 -4.47
N VAL A 379 -11.04 10.27 -4.71
CA VAL A 379 -12.13 10.40 -5.69
C VAL A 379 -13.48 10.45 -5.00
N SER A 380 -14.35 11.35 -5.46
CA SER A 380 -15.76 11.38 -5.05
C SER A 380 -16.70 11.51 -6.26
N ILE A 381 -17.89 10.93 -6.15
CA ILE A 381 -18.92 10.92 -7.20
C ILE A 381 -20.19 11.58 -6.66
N SER A 382 -20.79 12.46 -7.45
CA SER A 382 -22.12 13.02 -7.18
C SER A 382 -23.10 12.59 -8.27
N HIS A 383 -24.35 12.33 -7.91
CA HIS A 383 -25.45 12.03 -8.82
C HIS A 383 -26.58 13.08 -8.77
N ASP A 384 -26.33 14.20 -8.10
CA ASP A 384 -27.29 15.28 -7.86
C ASP A 384 -26.63 16.66 -8.00
N ARG A 385 -25.64 16.76 -8.91
CA ARG A 385 -25.02 18.02 -9.33
C ARG A 385 -24.30 18.74 -8.20
N SER A 386 -23.50 17.98 -7.44
CA SER A 386 -22.67 18.40 -6.29
C SER A 386 -23.42 18.69 -4.99
N ALA A 387 -24.68 18.27 -4.84
CA ALA A 387 -25.41 18.46 -3.59
C ALA A 387 -24.99 17.43 -2.54
N ASN A 388 -24.74 16.19 -2.96
CA ASN A 388 -24.21 15.12 -2.14
C ASN A 388 -23.11 14.35 -2.89
N TRP A 389 -22.20 13.76 -2.12
CA TRP A 389 -21.02 13.06 -2.62
C TRP A 389 -20.92 11.67 -1.99
N VAL A 390 -20.62 10.68 -2.84
CA VAL A 390 -20.13 9.36 -2.44
C VAL A 390 -18.63 9.38 -2.59
N TRP A 391 -17.91 9.22 -1.48
CA TRP A 391 -16.46 9.16 -1.46
C TRP A 391 -15.96 7.71 -1.56
N MET A 392 -14.80 7.52 -2.20
CA MET A 392 -14.21 6.21 -2.47
C MET A 392 -13.02 5.92 -1.55
N PRO A 393 -13.16 5.06 -0.52
CA PRO A 393 -12.18 4.88 0.55
C PRO A 393 -11.16 3.75 0.28
N ASN A 394 -10.99 3.36 -0.98
CA ASN A 394 -10.25 2.15 -1.39
C ASN A 394 -9.14 2.39 -2.41
N LEU A 395 -8.69 3.64 -2.54
CA LEU A 395 -7.46 3.97 -3.25
C LEU A 395 -6.32 4.02 -2.24
N LEU A 396 -5.25 3.25 -2.47
CA LEU A 396 -4.05 3.32 -1.65
C LEU A 396 -3.11 4.37 -2.23
N GLY A 397 -3.35 5.66 -1.96
CA GLY A 397 -2.51 6.74 -2.48
C GLY A 397 -1.94 7.67 -1.41
N ALA A 398 -1.99 7.29 -0.12
CA ALA A 398 -1.44 8.09 0.97
C ALA A 398 0.06 8.40 0.74
N GLN A 399 0.41 9.68 0.78
CA GLN A 399 1.76 10.20 0.54
C GLN A 399 2.47 10.49 1.86
N ALA A 400 3.09 9.47 2.46
CA ALA A 400 3.80 9.61 3.73
C ALA A 400 5.15 10.32 3.54
N TYR A 401 5.43 11.30 4.39
CA TYR A 401 6.76 11.90 4.52
C TYR A 401 7.62 11.08 5.46
N HIS A 402 7.09 10.84 6.66
CA HIS A 402 7.78 10.19 7.78
C HIS A 402 6.88 9.15 8.46
N VAL A 403 7.48 8.19 9.15
CA VAL A 403 6.84 7.15 9.96
C VAL A 403 7.58 6.96 11.29
N GLU A 404 6.82 6.79 12.36
CA GLU A 404 7.33 6.39 13.67
C GLU A 404 6.49 5.24 14.25
N PHE A 405 7.02 4.51 15.23
CA PHE A 405 6.37 3.37 15.88
C PHE A 405 6.39 3.46 17.40
N ASP A 406 5.43 2.79 18.06
CA ASP A 406 5.48 2.54 19.50
C ASP A 406 5.99 1.13 19.83
N MET A 407 6.06 0.82 21.13
CA MET A 407 6.52 -0.48 21.64
C MET A 407 5.35 -1.38 22.10
N GLN A 408 4.10 -1.14 21.67
CA GLN A 408 2.97 -2.01 22.02
C GLN A 408 3.08 -3.38 21.32
N THR A 409 2.24 -4.37 21.67
CA THR A 409 2.18 -5.67 20.98
C THR A 409 0.72 -6.04 20.67
N PRO A 410 0.31 -6.03 19.38
CA PRO A 410 1.06 -5.52 18.22
C PRO A 410 1.38 -4.03 18.38
N TYR A 411 2.46 -3.56 17.77
CA TYR A 411 2.83 -2.15 17.82
C TYR A 411 1.98 -1.34 16.85
N HIS A 412 1.87 -0.04 17.12
CA HIS A 412 1.24 0.91 16.20
C HIS A 412 2.31 1.69 15.45
N VAL A 413 1.93 2.17 14.27
CA VAL A 413 2.70 3.16 13.50
C VAL A 413 1.92 4.45 13.40
N CYS A 414 2.65 5.56 13.28
CA CYS A 414 2.14 6.88 12.97
C CYS A 414 2.87 7.42 11.73
N ALA A 415 2.14 8.00 10.79
CA ALA A 415 2.70 8.57 9.57
C ALA A 415 2.15 9.98 9.34
N GLY A 416 3.04 10.92 9.04
CA GLY A 416 2.64 12.24 8.55
C GLY A 416 2.44 12.22 7.04
N LEU A 417 1.29 12.71 6.57
CA LEU A 417 0.88 12.66 5.17
C LEU A 417 0.73 14.05 4.54
N GLN A 418 1.05 14.15 3.25
CA GLN A 418 0.83 15.37 2.45
C GLN A 418 -0.65 15.75 2.36
N ASP A 419 -0.99 17.00 2.75
CA ASP A 419 -2.33 17.59 2.81
C ASP A 419 -3.37 16.75 3.62
N ASN A 420 -2.92 15.70 4.32
CA ASN A 420 -3.77 14.60 4.80
C ASN A 420 -3.54 14.23 6.27
N ASN A 421 -3.11 15.15 7.13
CA ASN A 421 -2.95 14.96 8.58
C ASN A 421 -1.84 13.95 8.98
N THR A 422 -1.65 13.77 10.29
CA THR A 422 -0.89 12.66 10.86
C THR A 422 -1.85 11.53 11.24
N TRP A 423 -1.67 10.34 10.66
CA TRP A 423 -2.50 9.17 10.90
C TRP A 423 -1.73 8.08 11.64
N CYS A 424 -2.41 7.39 12.55
CA CYS A 424 -1.84 6.25 13.25
C CYS A 424 -2.77 5.04 13.20
N GLY A 425 -2.20 3.85 13.26
CA GLY A 425 -2.94 2.60 13.13
C GLY A 425 -2.13 1.41 13.63
N PRO A 426 -2.79 0.28 13.93
CA PRO A 426 -2.12 -0.93 14.36
C PRO A 426 -1.39 -1.59 13.18
N THR A 427 -0.28 -2.28 13.46
CA THR A 427 0.39 -3.12 12.45
C THR A 427 -0.22 -4.51 12.31
N ALA A 428 -1.09 -4.91 13.23
CA ALA A 428 -1.86 -6.14 13.13
C ALA A 428 -3.16 -6.01 13.93
N VAL A 429 -4.21 -6.66 13.46
CA VAL A 429 -5.49 -6.79 14.17
C VAL A 429 -5.82 -8.25 14.45
N ARG A 430 -6.73 -8.47 15.40
CA ARG A 430 -7.14 -9.81 15.83
C ARG A 430 -8.22 -10.45 14.96
N THR A 431 -8.53 -9.85 13.81
CA THR A 431 -9.54 -10.34 12.87
C THR A 431 -8.87 -10.90 11.62
N ASN A 432 -9.47 -11.90 10.98
CA ASN A 432 -9.01 -12.42 9.68
C ASN A 432 -9.29 -11.45 8.52
N SER A 433 -9.99 -10.35 8.83
CA SER A 433 -10.32 -9.27 7.92
C SER A 433 -9.09 -8.47 7.45
N GLY A 434 -8.03 -8.43 8.24
CA GLY A 434 -6.97 -7.44 8.05
C GLY A 434 -7.37 -6.08 8.63
N ILE A 435 -6.45 -5.12 8.53
CA ILE A 435 -6.57 -3.77 9.08
C ILE A 435 -7.55 -2.97 8.20
N ILE A 436 -8.65 -2.51 8.77
CA ILE A 436 -9.68 -1.74 8.07
C ILE A 436 -9.44 -0.24 8.22
N ASN A 437 -10.12 0.57 7.42
CA ASN A 437 -10.00 2.03 7.48
C ASN A 437 -10.32 2.63 8.86
N ASP A 438 -11.25 2.02 9.61
CA ASP A 438 -11.66 2.47 10.94
C ASP A 438 -10.65 2.11 12.05
N ASP A 439 -9.68 1.23 11.77
CA ASP A 439 -8.56 0.97 12.70
C ASP A 439 -7.56 2.13 12.73
N TRP A 440 -7.61 3.00 11.71
CA TRP A 440 -6.76 4.19 11.59
C TRP A 440 -7.44 5.43 12.15
N TYR A 441 -6.66 6.29 12.82
CA TYR A 441 -7.16 7.50 13.47
C TYR A 441 -6.16 8.65 13.34
N VAL A 442 -6.67 9.88 13.44
CA VAL A 442 -5.90 11.12 13.26
C VAL A 442 -5.35 11.62 14.60
N ILE A 443 -4.07 12.00 14.64
CA ILE A 443 -3.41 12.63 15.81
C ILE A 443 -3.41 14.15 15.73
N SER A 444 -3.10 14.69 14.55
CA SER A 444 -2.96 16.12 14.30
C SER A 444 -3.37 16.43 12.87
N GLY A 445 -3.96 17.61 12.66
CA GLY A 445 -4.36 18.07 11.32
C GLY A 445 -3.29 18.87 10.58
N GLY A 446 -3.58 19.22 9.32
CA GLY A 446 -2.66 19.95 8.42
C GLY A 446 -1.94 18.99 7.46
N ASP A 447 -0.84 19.44 6.87
CA ASP A 447 0.13 18.45 6.34
C ASP A 447 0.72 17.78 7.58
N GLY A 448 0.70 16.45 7.65
CA GLY A 448 1.44 15.75 8.69
C GLY A 448 2.87 15.58 8.21
N PHE A 449 3.88 15.99 8.99
CA PHE A 449 5.27 15.60 8.72
C PHE A 449 5.81 14.67 9.78
N GLN A 450 6.75 15.08 10.64
CA GLN A 450 7.46 14.17 11.53
C GLN A 450 6.59 13.78 12.75
N PRO A 451 6.11 12.52 12.86
CA PRO A 451 5.59 12.02 14.12
C PRO A 451 6.73 11.55 15.03
N LEU A 452 6.52 11.61 16.35
CA LEU A 452 7.38 10.94 17.34
C LEU A 452 6.50 10.19 18.34
N MET A 453 6.89 8.98 18.75
CA MET A 453 6.17 8.20 19.76
C MET A 453 7.10 7.91 20.94
N ASP A 454 6.67 8.20 22.17
CA ASP A 454 7.48 7.89 23.36
C ASP A 454 7.59 6.36 23.53
N PRO A 455 8.80 5.78 23.50
CA PRO A 455 8.99 4.33 23.57
C PRO A 455 8.67 3.74 24.96
N THR A 456 8.52 4.59 25.98
CA THR A 456 8.21 4.21 27.36
C THR A 456 6.76 4.45 27.74
N ASP A 457 6.04 5.28 26.99
CA ASP A 457 4.61 5.54 27.17
C ASP A 457 3.92 5.77 25.82
N ALA A 458 3.29 4.72 25.29
CA ALA A 458 2.61 4.74 23.99
C ALA A 458 1.44 5.75 23.93
N ARG A 459 1.02 6.33 25.07
CA ARG A 459 0.03 7.41 25.08
C ARG A 459 0.59 8.71 24.52
N ILE A 460 1.89 8.95 24.65
CA ILE A 460 2.51 10.22 24.30
C ILE A 460 2.97 10.18 22.85
N VAL A 461 2.29 10.95 22.00
CA VAL A 461 2.66 11.12 20.59
C VAL A 461 2.85 12.60 20.27
N TYR A 462 3.95 12.91 19.61
CA TYR A 462 4.19 14.22 19.02
C TYR A 462 3.86 14.16 17.54
N ALA A 463 3.29 15.24 17.05
CA ALA A 463 3.04 15.43 15.63
C ALA A 463 3.28 16.89 15.28
N GLU A 464 3.76 17.11 14.06
CA GLU A 464 4.06 18.41 13.51
C GLU A 464 3.33 18.62 12.18
N SER A 465 3.06 19.89 11.90
CA SER A 465 2.54 20.43 10.65
C SER A 465 3.30 21.72 10.29
N GLN A 466 2.93 22.34 9.18
CA GLN A 466 3.71 23.35 8.48
C GLN A 466 4.38 24.38 9.40
N ASP A 467 5.61 24.74 9.06
CA ASP A 467 6.40 25.79 9.73
C ASP A 467 6.68 25.46 11.20
N GLY A 468 6.89 24.18 11.52
CA GLY A 468 7.21 23.70 12.85
C GLY A 468 6.03 23.80 13.83
N ARG A 469 4.79 23.80 13.34
CA ARG A 469 3.60 23.76 14.19
C ARG A 469 3.46 22.38 14.81
N MET A 470 3.88 22.25 16.06
CA MET A 470 3.99 20.95 16.73
C MET A 470 3.15 20.87 18.01
N SER A 471 2.71 19.65 18.30
CA SER A 471 1.92 19.33 19.48
C SER A 471 2.26 17.97 20.06
N ARG A 472 2.13 17.84 21.38
CA ARG A 472 2.12 16.58 22.12
C ARG A 472 0.68 16.20 22.44
N THR A 473 0.30 14.97 22.14
CA THR A 473 -1.03 14.43 22.38
C THR A 473 -0.96 13.22 23.31
N ASP A 474 -1.85 13.15 24.29
CA ASP A 474 -2.16 11.92 25.02
C ASP A 474 -3.28 11.16 24.28
N ARG A 475 -2.93 10.03 23.66
CA ARG A 475 -3.83 9.21 22.83
C ARG A 475 -5.02 8.61 23.57
N LEU A 476 -4.97 8.51 24.90
CA LEU A 476 -6.07 7.95 25.68
C LEU A 476 -7.13 9.01 26.00
N THR A 477 -6.71 10.23 26.33
CA THR A 477 -7.62 11.33 26.69
C THR A 477 -7.92 12.27 25.52
N ASN A 478 -7.16 12.18 24.43
CA ASN A 478 -7.11 13.13 23.33
C ASN A 478 -6.71 14.55 23.76
N GLU A 479 -6.07 14.70 24.92
CA GLU A 479 -5.51 15.98 25.34
C GLU A 479 -4.35 16.36 24.44
N ARG A 480 -4.45 17.53 23.79
CA ARG A 480 -3.43 18.06 22.88
C ARG A 480 -2.84 19.34 23.44
N GLN A 481 -1.52 19.38 23.56
CA GLN A 481 -0.76 20.55 24.00
C GLN A 481 0.18 21.01 22.88
N THR A 482 0.12 22.29 22.49
CA THR A 482 1.12 22.89 21.60
C THR A 482 2.48 22.90 22.30
N VAL A 483 3.52 22.45 21.60
CA VAL A 483 4.90 22.39 22.13
C VAL A 483 5.90 23.11 21.21
N ARG A 484 5.41 23.94 20.29
CA ARG A 484 6.26 24.73 19.39
C ARG A 484 7.14 25.69 20.20
N PRO A 485 8.47 25.64 20.06
CA PRO A 485 9.36 26.61 20.68
C PRO A 485 9.11 28.00 20.09
N GLU A 486 9.02 29.00 20.95
CA GLU A 486 8.98 30.41 20.56
C GLU A 486 10.19 31.13 21.17
N PRO A 487 10.78 32.11 20.47
CA PRO A 487 11.88 32.88 21.04
C PRO A 487 11.41 33.72 22.23
N ALA A 488 12.33 34.03 23.15
CA ALA A 488 12.06 34.98 24.23
C ALA A 488 11.66 36.35 23.65
N GLU A 489 10.84 37.10 24.40
CA GLU A 489 10.16 38.36 23.99
C GLU A 489 10.96 39.22 22.99
N GLN A 490 10.41 39.40 21.79
CA GLN A 490 11.02 40.18 20.71
C GLN A 490 10.90 41.68 20.99
N LYS A 491 12.00 42.41 20.91
CA LYS A 491 11.97 43.87 20.84
C LYS A 491 11.62 44.31 19.41
N PRO A 492 10.79 45.34 19.21
CA PRO A 492 10.51 45.87 17.87
C PRO A 492 11.81 46.22 17.12
N GLY A 493 12.03 45.62 15.96
CA GLY A 493 13.22 45.83 15.12
C GLY A 493 14.37 44.85 15.32
N ASP A 494 14.26 43.89 16.26
CA ASP A 494 15.27 42.84 16.47
C ASP A 494 14.91 41.55 15.70
N THR A 495 15.72 41.19 14.70
CA THR A 495 15.58 39.94 13.93
C THR A 495 16.55 38.85 14.39
N THR A 496 17.41 39.14 15.38
CA THR A 496 18.51 38.25 15.81
C THR A 496 18.07 37.11 16.74
N GLY A 497 16.76 36.98 17.00
CA GLY A 497 16.15 35.91 17.78
C GLY A 497 15.04 35.14 17.06
N LEU A 498 14.89 35.25 15.74
CA LEU A 498 13.82 34.57 15.01
C LEU A 498 14.18 33.11 14.71
N TYR A 499 13.41 32.17 15.25
CA TYR A 499 13.45 30.77 14.81
C TYR A 499 12.80 30.66 13.43
N ARG A 500 13.57 30.24 12.43
CA ARG A 500 13.05 29.90 11.10
C ARG A 500 12.83 28.40 11.02
N PHE A 501 11.58 27.97 10.88
CA PHE A 501 11.22 26.57 10.72
C PHE A 501 10.98 26.25 9.24
N ASN A 502 11.28 25.02 8.86
CA ASN A 502 10.98 24.52 7.52
C ASN A 502 9.48 24.14 7.42
N TRP A 503 8.99 23.98 6.19
CA TRP A 503 7.66 23.42 5.92
C TRP A 503 7.52 22.03 6.54
N ASP A 504 8.56 21.19 6.43
CA ASP A 504 8.72 19.89 7.09
C ASP A 504 9.87 20.00 8.10
N THR A 505 9.54 20.20 9.38
CA THR A 505 10.53 20.48 10.42
C THR A 505 11.08 19.21 11.05
N ALA A 506 12.40 19.05 11.02
CA ALA A 506 13.07 17.93 11.68
C ALA A 506 12.90 17.94 13.19
N MET A 507 12.51 16.79 13.74
CA MET A 507 12.41 16.53 15.17
C MET A 507 12.90 15.13 15.49
N GLN A 508 13.49 14.93 16.67
CA GLN A 508 13.94 13.61 17.12
C GLN A 508 13.84 13.46 18.64
N LEU A 509 13.42 12.28 19.11
CA LEU A 509 13.64 11.86 20.50
C LEU A 509 15.08 11.39 20.67
N SER A 510 15.71 11.72 21.81
CA SER A 510 17.03 11.18 22.13
C SER A 510 16.97 9.65 22.27
N PRO A 511 17.91 8.89 21.68
CA PRO A 511 17.99 7.44 21.88
C PRO A 511 18.39 7.06 23.31
N PHE A 512 18.79 8.02 24.16
CA PHE A 512 19.23 7.79 25.54
C PHE A 512 18.19 8.21 26.60
N ASP A 513 17.31 9.14 26.26
CA ASP A 513 16.30 9.67 27.18
C ASP A 513 15.03 10.11 26.42
N PRO A 514 13.90 9.38 26.55
CA PRO A 514 12.66 9.72 25.85
C PRO A 514 12.02 11.04 26.29
N ALA A 515 12.47 11.65 27.41
CA ALA A 515 12.05 12.99 27.78
C ALA A 515 12.79 14.09 26.99
N THR A 516 13.90 13.75 26.34
CA THR A 516 14.72 14.69 25.58
C THR A 516 14.29 14.74 24.12
N ILE A 517 14.02 15.94 23.61
CA ILE A 517 13.59 16.21 22.22
C ILE A 517 14.54 17.22 21.58
N TYR A 518 15.03 16.92 20.39
CA TYR A 518 15.77 17.85 19.53
C TYR A 518 14.88 18.34 18.39
N ILE A 519 14.99 19.62 18.06
CA ILE A 519 14.20 20.29 17.02
C ILE A 519 15.10 21.17 16.16
N GLY A 520 14.92 21.10 14.84
CA GLY A 520 15.64 21.89 13.86
C GLY A 520 14.86 23.14 13.44
N ALA A 521 15.33 24.32 13.85
CA ALA A 521 14.98 25.58 13.20
C ALA A 521 16.11 25.97 12.23
N ASN A 522 16.48 27.24 12.12
CA ASN A 522 17.81 27.62 11.62
C ASN A 522 18.94 27.23 12.60
N LEU A 523 18.59 26.86 13.83
CA LEU A 523 19.47 26.38 14.89
C LEU A 523 18.83 25.17 15.58
N VAL A 524 19.59 24.47 16.42
CA VAL A 524 19.12 23.32 17.18
C VAL A 524 18.57 23.75 18.54
N LEU A 525 17.35 23.32 18.82
CA LEU A 525 16.66 23.49 20.09
C LEU A 525 16.59 22.14 20.81
N LYS A 526 16.80 22.15 22.12
CA LYS A 526 16.71 20.96 22.97
C LYS A 526 15.71 21.17 24.09
N SER A 527 14.78 20.24 24.24
CA SER A 527 13.97 20.05 25.45
C SER A 527 14.48 18.83 26.21
N SER A 528 14.41 18.87 27.55
CA SER A 528 14.70 17.71 28.43
C SER A 528 13.49 17.35 29.29
N ASP A 529 12.30 17.82 28.93
CA ASP A 529 11.09 17.75 29.73
C ASP A 529 9.83 17.50 28.89
N ARG A 530 9.97 16.71 27.81
CA ARG A 530 8.88 16.34 26.89
C ARG A 530 8.21 17.54 26.22
N GLY A 531 9.04 18.48 25.78
CA GLY A 531 8.63 19.67 25.04
C GLY A 531 7.94 20.75 25.87
N ARG A 532 8.14 20.77 27.19
CA ARG A 532 7.58 21.83 28.05
C ARG A 532 8.45 23.09 28.05
N SER A 533 9.76 22.93 27.92
CA SER A 533 10.71 24.02 27.76
C SER A 533 11.82 23.65 26.79
N TYR A 534 12.38 24.67 26.12
CA TYR A 534 13.44 24.51 25.12
C TYR A 534 14.60 25.48 25.37
N GLN A 535 15.81 25.04 25.04
CA GLN A 535 17.01 25.86 25.04
C GLN A 535 17.74 25.73 23.70
N PRO A 536 18.19 26.84 23.08
CA PRO A 536 19.12 26.77 21.96
C PRO A 536 20.43 26.12 22.37
N ILE A 537 20.89 25.15 21.59
CA ILE A 537 22.18 24.47 21.79
C ILE A 537 23.11 24.64 20.59
N SER A 538 22.80 25.56 19.67
CA SER A 538 23.66 25.91 18.54
C SER A 538 23.47 27.38 18.14
N PRO A 539 24.44 27.97 17.41
CA PRO A 539 24.17 29.17 16.62
C PRO A 539 23.28 28.83 15.40
N ASP A 540 23.02 29.80 14.53
CA ASP A 540 22.47 29.53 13.20
C ASP A 540 23.44 28.61 12.43
N LEU A 541 22.96 27.45 12.00
CA LEU A 541 23.73 26.41 11.31
C LEU A 541 23.44 26.37 9.80
N THR A 542 22.95 27.48 9.24
CA THR A 542 22.57 27.62 7.84
C THR A 542 23.47 28.66 7.16
N THR A 543 23.29 28.89 5.86
CA THR A 543 23.98 29.99 5.16
C THR A 543 23.46 31.37 5.58
N ASN A 544 22.27 31.44 6.19
CA ASN A 544 21.56 32.68 6.50
C ASN A 544 21.45 33.62 5.27
N THR A 545 21.34 33.02 4.08
CA THR A 545 21.22 33.75 2.81
C THR A 545 19.88 34.45 2.73
N ASP A 546 19.87 35.73 2.38
CA ASP A 546 18.64 36.45 2.06
C ASP A 546 18.07 35.96 0.71
N ARG A 547 17.04 35.12 0.78
CA ARG A 547 16.37 34.55 -0.40
C ARG A 547 15.82 35.61 -1.35
N GLU A 548 15.49 36.81 -0.87
CA GLU A 548 14.89 37.87 -1.68
C GLU A 548 15.88 38.41 -2.74
N THR A 549 17.17 38.13 -2.55
CA THR A 549 18.26 38.45 -3.49
C THR A 549 18.51 37.36 -4.53
N LEU A 550 18.01 36.13 -4.31
CA LEU A 550 18.27 34.99 -5.19
C LEU A 550 17.34 35.04 -6.42
N PRO A 551 17.87 34.91 -7.65
CA PRO A 551 17.04 34.97 -8.85
C PRO A 551 16.37 33.62 -9.15
N ILE A 552 15.17 33.68 -9.73
CA ILE A 552 14.46 32.55 -10.34
C ILE A 552 14.01 32.98 -11.74
N MET A 553 14.45 32.26 -12.78
CA MET A 553 14.30 32.66 -14.20
C MET A 553 14.89 34.05 -14.49
N GLY A 554 16.02 34.39 -13.85
CA GLY A 554 16.66 35.71 -14.00
C GLY A 554 15.92 36.87 -13.32
N VAL A 555 14.79 36.61 -12.65
CA VAL A 555 14.03 37.61 -11.88
C VAL A 555 14.42 37.48 -10.40
N ALA A 556 14.87 38.56 -9.76
CA ALA A 556 15.16 38.54 -8.33
C ALA A 556 13.88 38.21 -7.53
N ALA A 557 13.99 37.40 -6.49
CA ALA A 557 12.82 36.92 -5.74
C ALA A 557 11.94 38.06 -5.17
N LYS A 558 12.55 39.20 -4.79
CA LYS A 558 11.82 40.40 -4.37
C LYS A 558 10.86 40.95 -5.43
N ASP A 559 11.17 40.77 -6.71
CA ASP A 559 10.44 41.33 -7.85
C ASP A 559 9.41 40.34 -8.43
N ILE A 560 9.34 39.10 -7.91
CA ILE A 560 8.31 38.13 -8.26
C ILE A 560 6.98 38.56 -7.65
N ASN A 561 5.91 38.59 -8.45
CA ASN A 561 4.58 38.99 -8.00
C ASN A 561 3.45 38.01 -8.38
N ILE A 562 3.79 36.85 -8.96
CA ILE A 562 2.84 35.79 -9.31
C ILE A 562 3.25 34.50 -8.61
N ALA A 563 2.36 33.97 -7.77
CA ALA A 563 2.57 32.80 -6.91
C ALA A 563 3.92 32.79 -6.17
N LYS A 564 4.38 33.97 -5.73
CA LYS A 564 5.68 34.15 -5.08
C LYS A 564 5.79 33.22 -3.87
N ASN A 565 6.83 32.38 -3.88
CA ASN A 565 7.22 31.51 -2.76
C ASN A 565 6.13 30.56 -2.26
N ASP A 566 5.08 30.28 -3.05
CA ASP A 566 4.02 29.38 -2.60
C ASP A 566 4.61 28.01 -2.18
N GLY A 567 4.29 27.54 -0.98
CA GLY A 567 4.81 26.31 -0.38
C GLY A 567 6.26 26.40 0.14
N VAL A 568 6.87 27.58 0.21
CA VAL A 568 8.20 27.82 0.82
C VAL A 568 8.15 29.06 1.70
N THR A 569 7.84 28.89 2.99
CA THR A 569 7.65 30.02 3.92
C THR A 569 8.96 30.71 4.26
N THR A 570 10.01 29.95 4.56
CA THR A 570 11.37 30.44 4.86
C THR A 570 12.43 29.60 4.12
N PHE A 571 13.69 30.03 4.15
CA PHE A 571 14.84 29.35 3.55
C PHE A 571 16.03 29.46 4.51
N GLY A 572 16.92 28.47 4.52
CA GLY A 572 17.98 28.35 5.52
C GLY A 572 17.37 27.82 6.82
N ASN A 573 16.98 26.55 6.77
CA ASN A 573 16.37 25.78 7.85
C ASN A 573 17.02 24.40 7.95
N ILE A 574 17.15 23.87 9.17
CA ILE A 574 17.51 22.47 9.41
C ILE A 574 16.31 21.61 9.02
N VAL A 575 16.55 20.60 8.18
CA VAL A 575 15.53 19.70 7.62
C VAL A 575 15.78 18.23 7.93
N THR A 576 16.96 17.92 8.46
CA THR A 576 17.26 16.60 9.03
C THR A 576 18.21 16.78 10.21
N LEU A 577 18.00 16.03 11.28
CA LEU A 577 18.85 16.04 12.46
C LEU A 577 18.79 14.71 13.19
N GLU A 578 19.94 14.26 13.70
CA GLU A 578 20.00 13.02 14.47
C GLU A 578 21.11 13.04 15.54
N GLU A 579 20.76 12.70 16.78
CA GLU A 579 21.68 12.33 17.85
C GLU A 579 22.16 10.89 17.66
N SER A 580 23.48 10.69 17.64
CA SER A 580 24.10 9.39 17.45
C SER A 580 23.75 8.44 18.60
N ALA A 581 23.12 7.30 18.26
CA ALA A 581 22.91 6.21 19.20
C ALA A 581 24.22 5.56 19.70
N ALA A 582 25.35 5.78 19.02
CA ALA A 582 26.65 5.25 19.44
C ALA A 582 27.31 6.10 20.55
N ARG A 583 26.99 7.39 20.65
CA ARG A 583 27.50 8.27 21.72
C ARG A 583 26.60 9.47 21.94
N GLN A 584 26.07 9.57 23.16
CA GLN A 584 25.30 10.72 23.62
C GLN A 584 26.05 12.05 23.42
N GLY A 585 25.33 13.08 22.99
CA GLY A 585 25.89 14.41 22.76
C GLY A 585 26.62 14.57 21.41
N VAL A 586 26.70 13.54 20.58
CA VAL A 586 27.09 13.69 19.16
C VAL A 586 25.82 13.90 18.35
N VAL A 587 25.64 15.07 17.74
CA VAL A 587 24.46 15.42 16.95
C VAL A 587 24.88 15.91 15.58
N TRP A 588 24.25 15.38 14.53
CA TRP A 588 24.43 15.78 13.15
C TRP A 588 23.20 16.51 12.66
N VAL A 589 23.39 17.52 11.80
CA VAL A 589 22.30 18.26 11.16
C VAL A 589 22.59 18.51 9.69
N GLY A 590 21.52 18.56 8.90
CA GLY A 590 21.51 18.97 7.51
C GLY A 590 20.47 20.05 7.26
N SER A 591 20.80 21.05 6.45
CA SER A 591 19.89 22.15 6.11
C SER A 591 19.38 22.10 4.67
N ASP A 592 18.28 22.80 4.43
CA ASP A 592 17.68 22.95 3.10
C ASP A 592 18.55 23.76 2.12
N ASP A 593 19.49 24.54 2.63
CA ASP A 593 20.48 25.31 1.88
C ASP A 593 21.86 24.61 1.76
N GLY A 594 21.92 23.34 2.13
CA GLY A 594 23.04 22.43 1.84
C GLY A 594 24.17 22.42 2.86
N ILE A 595 23.95 22.97 4.06
CA ILE A 595 24.92 22.92 5.15
C ILE A 595 24.79 21.61 5.92
N VAL A 596 25.93 20.96 6.15
CA VAL A 596 26.06 19.84 7.09
C VAL A 596 26.94 20.28 8.25
N SER A 597 26.47 20.05 9.48
CA SER A 597 27.21 20.38 10.71
C SER A 597 27.14 19.25 11.73
N VAL A 598 28.15 19.17 12.58
CA VAL A 598 28.23 18.20 13.68
C VAL A 598 28.71 18.85 14.97
N THR A 599 28.12 18.44 16.09
CA THR A 599 28.66 18.65 17.44
C THR A 599 29.08 17.31 18.04
N GLN A 600 30.11 17.35 18.88
CA GLN A 600 30.63 16.18 19.58
C GLN A 600 30.49 16.28 21.11
N ASP A 601 30.03 17.42 21.61
CA ASP A 601 30.06 17.83 23.02
C ASP A 601 28.72 18.37 23.52
N ALA A 602 27.63 17.79 22.99
CA ALA A 602 26.24 18.12 23.30
C ALA A 602 25.85 19.57 22.99
N GLY A 603 26.37 20.09 21.88
CA GLY A 603 26.03 21.42 21.35
C GLY A 603 26.90 22.56 21.87
N LYS A 604 27.93 22.30 22.68
CA LYS A 604 28.83 23.36 23.15
C LYS A 604 29.66 23.93 22.01
N THR A 605 30.10 23.08 21.08
CA THR A 605 30.81 23.46 19.86
C THR A 605 30.21 22.77 18.64
N TRP A 606 30.14 23.50 17.52
CA TRP A 606 29.63 23.01 16.24
C TRP A 606 30.66 23.21 15.15
N THR A 607 30.83 22.20 14.31
CA THR A 607 31.72 22.25 13.14
C THR A 607 30.91 22.13 11.86
N ASN A 608 30.98 23.15 11.01
CA ASN A 608 30.46 23.06 9.64
C ASN A 608 31.45 22.25 8.79
N ILE A 609 30.98 21.17 8.19
CA ILE A 609 31.79 20.20 7.44
C ILE A 609 31.49 20.21 5.94
N THR A 610 30.56 21.05 5.50
CA THR A 610 30.07 21.13 4.11
C THR A 610 31.19 21.25 3.09
N ALA A 611 32.18 22.11 3.35
CA ALA A 611 33.30 22.35 2.43
C ALA A 611 34.21 21.13 2.21
N LYS A 612 34.08 20.08 3.04
CA LYS A 612 34.84 18.83 2.94
C LYS A 612 34.14 17.78 2.07
N ILE A 613 32.87 18.01 1.70
CA ILE A 613 32.08 17.14 0.82
C ILE A 613 32.20 17.67 -0.60
N ALA A 614 33.01 17.01 -1.43
CA ALA A 614 33.25 17.45 -2.79
C ALA A 614 32.17 16.97 -3.78
N GLY A 615 31.91 17.76 -4.82
CA GLY A 615 31.07 17.38 -5.95
C GLY A 615 29.57 17.63 -5.79
N VAL A 616 29.13 18.15 -4.64
CA VAL A 616 27.74 18.55 -4.39
C VAL A 616 27.56 20.03 -4.75
N PRO A 617 26.58 20.42 -5.60
CA PRO A 617 26.28 21.81 -5.90
C PRO A 617 25.90 22.62 -4.64
N LYS A 618 26.10 23.95 -4.69
CA LYS A 618 25.63 24.84 -3.62
C LYS A 618 24.10 24.81 -3.54
N PHE A 619 23.56 25.00 -2.33
CA PHE A 619 22.12 24.99 -2.07
C PHE A 619 21.41 23.68 -2.40
N THR A 620 22.15 22.56 -2.45
CA THR A 620 21.56 21.23 -2.61
C THR A 620 20.96 20.80 -1.28
N TYR A 621 19.68 20.41 -1.29
CA TYR A 621 18.94 20.01 -0.09
C TYR A 621 19.62 18.80 0.59
N VAL A 622 19.89 18.87 1.89
CA VAL A 622 20.38 17.69 2.63
C VAL A 622 19.18 16.80 2.93
N ALA A 623 19.03 15.73 2.15
CA ALA A 623 17.88 14.83 2.25
C ALA A 623 17.89 14.05 3.56
N ASP A 624 19.06 13.60 3.99
CA ASP A 624 19.19 12.82 5.23
C ASP A 624 20.61 12.89 5.82
N VAL A 625 20.70 12.91 7.15
CA VAL A 625 21.93 12.71 7.91
C VAL A 625 21.73 11.56 8.89
N LEU A 626 22.51 10.49 8.74
CA LEU A 626 22.38 9.27 9.51
C LEU A 626 23.69 8.94 10.23
N PRO A 627 23.89 9.33 11.50
CA PRO A 627 25.00 8.85 12.31
C PRO A 627 24.91 7.34 12.52
N SER A 628 26.04 6.66 12.37
CA SER A 628 26.11 5.21 12.59
C SER A 628 25.87 4.89 14.06
N ARG A 629 25.08 3.85 14.28
CA ARG A 629 24.82 3.23 15.59
C ARG A 629 25.97 2.33 16.04
N ALA A 630 26.84 1.91 15.12
CA ALA A 630 27.99 1.07 15.43
C ALA A 630 29.27 1.86 15.79
N ALA A 631 29.39 3.11 15.33
CA ALA A 631 30.57 3.93 15.61
C ALA A 631 30.26 5.43 15.57
N ALA A 632 30.54 6.13 16.68
CA ALA A 632 30.20 7.56 16.84
C ALA A 632 30.87 8.50 15.82
N GLY A 633 32.04 8.11 15.27
CA GLY A 633 32.73 8.88 14.23
C GLY A 633 32.19 8.67 12.82
N THR A 634 31.30 7.69 12.63
CA THR A 634 30.75 7.36 11.31
C THR A 634 29.38 8.00 11.11
N ALA A 635 29.17 8.60 9.95
CA ALA A 635 27.87 9.12 9.53
C ALA A 635 27.72 9.03 8.00
N TYR A 636 26.48 8.86 7.56
CA TYR A 636 26.08 8.85 6.15
C TYR A 636 25.28 10.11 5.85
N VAL A 637 25.45 10.67 4.65
CA VAL A 637 24.72 11.87 4.22
C VAL A 637 24.24 11.69 2.79
N ALA A 638 22.94 11.92 2.57
CA ALA A 638 22.31 11.99 1.27
C ALA A 638 21.98 13.46 0.92
N PHE A 639 22.17 13.83 -0.33
CA PHE A 639 21.74 15.12 -0.87
C PHE A 639 20.76 14.92 -2.01
N ASP A 640 19.84 15.87 -2.12
CA ASP A 640 18.82 15.91 -3.14
C ASP A 640 18.96 17.19 -3.99
N GLY A 641 19.46 17.01 -5.22
CA GLY A 641 19.63 18.09 -6.19
C GLY A 641 18.43 18.36 -7.08
N HIS A 642 17.37 17.53 -7.04
CA HIS A 642 16.31 17.63 -8.06
C HIS A 642 15.62 18.98 -8.01
N ARG A 643 15.58 19.62 -6.83
CA ARG A 643 15.02 20.96 -6.61
C ARG A 643 15.81 22.11 -7.24
N GLY A 644 16.94 21.81 -7.87
CA GLY A 644 17.71 22.69 -8.74
C GLY A 644 17.82 22.20 -10.20
N GLY A 645 17.05 21.18 -10.58
CA GLY A 645 17.14 20.52 -11.88
C GLY A 645 18.31 19.53 -12.02
N ASP A 646 18.94 19.14 -10.90
CA ASP A 646 20.04 18.18 -10.86
C ASP A 646 19.59 16.84 -10.28
N TYR A 647 19.40 15.84 -11.15
CA TYR A 647 18.90 14.52 -10.78
C TYR A 647 20.03 13.52 -10.45
N ASN A 648 21.26 13.97 -10.21
CA ASN A 648 22.37 13.09 -9.85
C ASN A 648 22.20 12.47 -8.46
N THR A 649 22.85 11.31 -8.26
CA THR A 649 22.87 10.60 -6.97
C THR A 649 24.01 11.11 -6.10
N TYR A 650 23.68 11.73 -4.97
CA TYR A 650 24.63 12.24 -3.99
C TYR A 650 24.50 11.49 -2.67
N LEU A 651 25.43 10.58 -2.42
CA LEU A 651 25.46 9.77 -1.21
C LEU A 651 26.90 9.61 -0.73
N PHE A 652 27.15 9.91 0.55
CA PHE A 652 28.50 9.93 1.12
C PHE A 652 28.55 9.30 2.51
N VAL A 653 29.75 8.87 2.89
CA VAL A 653 30.08 8.41 4.25
C VAL A 653 31.35 9.08 4.75
N THR A 654 31.37 9.35 6.04
CA THR A 654 32.57 9.69 6.82
C THR A 654 32.74 8.68 7.95
N THR A 655 33.98 8.47 8.42
CA THR A 655 34.30 7.63 9.59
C THR A 655 35.11 8.37 10.66
N ASP A 656 35.27 9.69 10.50
CA ASP A 656 36.14 10.55 11.32
C ASP A 656 35.48 11.89 11.68
N TYR A 657 34.17 11.86 11.94
CA TYR A 657 33.35 13.03 12.27
C TYR A 657 33.35 14.10 11.16
N GLY A 658 33.43 13.67 9.90
CA GLY A 658 33.33 14.54 8.73
C GLY A 658 34.65 15.19 8.33
N ALA A 659 35.80 14.71 8.82
CA ALA A 659 37.09 15.20 8.37
C ALA A 659 37.42 14.72 6.96
N THR A 660 37.04 13.49 6.61
CA THR A 660 37.15 12.92 5.26
C THR A 660 35.85 12.26 4.83
N TRP A 661 35.63 12.21 3.51
CA TRP A 661 34.41 11.70 2.89
C TRP A 661 34.69 10.79 1.72
N ARG A 662 33.84 9.76 1.58
CA ARG A 662 33.84 8.83 0.45
C ARG A 662 32.44 8.75 -0.13
N SER A 663 32.31 8.77 -1.45
CA SER A 663 31.02 8.52 -2.11
C SER A 663 30.59 7.06 -1.93
N LEU A 664 29.30 6.85 -1.71
CA LEU A 664 28.63 5.55 -1.68
C LEU A 664 27.73 5.31 -2.90
N ALA A 665 27.71 6.22 -3.89
CA ALA A 665 26.86 6.04 -5.06
C ALA A 665 27.15 4.71 -5.79
N SER A 666 28.43 4.32 -5.86
CA SER A 666 28.89 3.03 -6.38
C SER A 666 28.22 2.63 -7.70
N ASN A 667 27.42 1.56 -7.72
CA ASN A 667 26.71 1.02 -8.88
C ASN A 667 25.25 1.47 -8.98
N LEU A 668 24.80 2.43 -8.17
CA LEU A 668 23.46 3.01 -8.32
C LEU A 668 23.31 3.64 -9.73
N PRO A 669 22.14 3.47 -10.37
CA PRO A 669 21.89 4.11 -11.67
C PRO A 669 22.02 5.64 -11.57
N LYS A 670 22.51 6.26 -12.64
CA LYS A 670 22.40 7.72 -12.77
C LYS A 670 20.92 8.12 -12.78
N GLY A 671 20.58 9.19 -12.10
CA GLY A 671 19.17 9.62 -11.98
C GLY A 671 18.45 9.06 -10.74
N GLU A 672 19.10 8.20 -9.95
CA GLU A 672 18.52 7.64 -8.74
C GLU A 672 18.68 8.61 -7.57
N VAL A 673 17.69 9.48 -7.36
CA VAL A 673 17.72 10.48 -6.29
C VAL A 673 17.49 9.81 -4.95
N ALA A 674 18.44 9.99 -4.03
CA ALA A 674 18.36 9.48 -2.67
C ALA A 674 17.35 10.27 -1.84
N ARG A 675 16.57 9.57 -1.00
CA ARG A 675 15.51 10.16 -0.18
C ARG A 675 15.76 9.94 1.31
N GLY A 676 15.88 8.70 1.75
CA GLY A 676 16.11 8.34 3.15
C GLY A 676 17.04 7.15 3.32
N LEU A 677 17.77 7.11 4.43
CA LEU A 677 18.76 6.09 4.76
C LEU A 677 18.39 5.36 6.06
N ALA A 678 18.77 4.10 6.14
CA ALA A 678 18.80 3.38 7.42
C ALA A 678 20.00 2.44 7.50
N GLU A 679 20.67 2.43 8.65
CA GLU A 679 21.70 1.44 9.00
C GLU A 679 21.01 0.30 9.77
N ASP A 680 21.30 -0.94 9.40
CA ASP A 680 20.70 -2.08 10.07
C ASP A 680 21.07 -2.14 11.56
N ARG A 681 20.09 -2.45 12.41
CA ARG A 681 20.26 -2.39 13.87
C ARG A 681 21.15 -3.50 14.43
N ARG A 682 21.28 -4.64 13.73
CA ARG A 682 22.03 -5.82 14.17
C ARG A 682 23.29 -6.06 13.32
N ASN A 683 23.34 -5.58 12.08
CA ASN A 683 24.49 -5.71 11.18
C ASN A 683 24.86 -4.38 10.50
N PRO A 684 25.86 -3.61 11.01
CA PRO A 684 26.20 -2.30 10.45
C PRO A 684 26.80 -2.32 9.04
N ASP A 685 27.07 -3.49 8.46
CA ASP A 685 27.44 -3.60 7.04
C ASP A 685 26.21 -3.58 6.12
N VAL A 686 25.00 -3.73 6.67
CA VAL A 686 23.76 -3.62 5.92
C VAL A 686 23.23 -2.19 5.98
N LEU A 687 23.06 -1.58 4.80
CA LEU A 687 22.45 -0.25 4.63
C LEU A 687 21.23 -0.36 3.72
N TYR A 688 20.17 0.34 4.10
CA TYR A 688 18.97 0.51 3.29
C TYR A 688 18.93 1.94 2.75
N LEU A 689 18.52 2.09 1.49
CA LEU A 689 18.37 3.37 0.82
C LEU A 689 17.00 3.43 0.14
N GLY A 690 16.18 4.36 0.60
CA GLY A 690 14.97 4.81 -0.08
C GLY A 690 15.34 5.81 -1.17
N THR A 691 14.75 5.65 -2.35
CA THR A 691 15.00 6.50 -3.53
C THR A 691 13.68 6.93 -4.15
N GLU A 692 13.74 7.80 -5.15
CA GLU A 692 12.56 8.19 -5.93
C GLU A 692 11.86 6.98 -6.59
N THR A 693 12.59 5.92 -6.92
CA THR A 693 12.04 4.78 -7.68
C THR A 693 11.90 3.49 -6.86
N GLY A 694 12.31 3.46 -5.60
CA GLY A 694 12.07 2.33 -4.69
C GLY A 694 13.20 2.05 -3.69
N LEU A 695 13.29 0.78 -3.26
CA LEU A 695 14.19 0.33 -2.20
C LEU A 695 15.49 -0.28 -2.75
N TRP A 696 16.61 0.16 -2.21
CA TRP A 696 17.93 -0.42 -2.43
C TRP A 696 18.54 -0.89 -1.12
N VAL A 697 19.33 -1.96 -1.20
CA VAL A 697 20.10 -2.47 -0.07
C VAL A 697 21.56 -2.66 -0.45
N SER A 698 22.45 -2.31 0.45
CA SER A 698 23.85 -2.68 0.39
C SER A 698 24.12 -3.68 1.51
N LEU A 699 24.81 -4.77 1.20
CA LEU A 699 25.20 -5.82 2.17
C LEU A 699 26.67 -5.72 2.59
N ASN A 700 27.39 -4.71 2.11
CA ASN A 700 28.82 -4.49 2.32
C ASN A 700 29.14 -2.99 2.52
N ARG A 701 28.29 -2.30 3.29
CA ARG A 701 28.47 -0.93 3.79
C ARG A 701 28.68 0.14 2.71
N GLY A 702 27.81 0.11 1.72
CA GLY A 702 27.76 1.01 0.56
C GLY A 702 28.79 0.67 -0.52
N GLY A 703 29.39 -0.53 -0.48
CA GLY A 703 30.30 -1.02 -1.50
C GLY A 703 29.58 -1.35 -2.81
N GLN A 704 28.41 -1.99 -2.72
CA GLN A 704 27.51 -2.32 -3.84
C GLN A 704 26.05 -2.27 -3.37
N TRP A 705 25.16 -1.81 -4.25
CA TRP A 705 23.72 -1.70 -4.03
C TRP A 705 22.96 -2.69 -4.90
N THR A 706 21.95 -3.32 -4.31
CA THR A 706 21.01 -4.23 -4.97
C THR A 706 19.60 -3.67 -4.81
N ARG A 707 18.86 -3.53 -5.91
CA ARG A 707 17.45 -3.11 -5.85
C ARG A 707 16.61 -4.26 -5.31
N ILE A 708 15.74 -3.97 -4.35
CA ILE A 708 14.69 -4.89 -3.89
C ILE A 708 13.41 -4.48 -4.61
N LYS A 709 12.99 -5.26 -5.60
CA LYS A 709 11.71 -5.10 -6.26
C LYS A 709 10.61 -5.83 -5.49
N ALA A 710 10.87 -7.08 -5.08
CA ALA A 710 9.91 -7.91 -4.36
C ALA A 710 8.49 -7.77 -4.94
N ASN A 711 7.48 -7.51 -4.10
CA ASN A 711 6.12 -7.14 -4.49
C ASN A 711 5.84 -5.62 -4.40
N LEU A 712 6.89 -4.79 -4.36
CA LEU A 712 6.75 -3.32 -4.27
C LEU A 712 6.53 -2.72 -5.67
N PRO A 713 5.61 -1.75 -5.83
CA PRO A 713 5.53 -0.94 -7.04
C PRO A 713 6.72 0.03 -7.15
N THR A 714 6.95 0.60 -8.33
CA THR A 714 7.85 1.76 -8.48
C THR A 714 7.24 2.96 -7.75
N MET A 715 7.87 3.40 -6.66
CA MET A 715 7.37 4.51 -5.85
C MET A 715 8.48 5.18 -5.04
N PRO A 716 8.33 6.46 -4.65
CA PRO A 716 9.27 7.12 -3.75
C PRO A 716 9.16 6.57 -2.32
N ILE A 717 10.30 6.26 -1.72
CA ILE A 717 10.42 5.84 -0.31
C ILE A 717 11.17 6.93 0.44
N TYR A 718 10.47 7.69 1.28
CA TYR A 718 11.03 8.86 1.94
C TYR A 718 11.69 8.52 3.27
N GLU A 719 11.16 7.54 4.00
CA GLU A 719 11.76 7.12 5.28
C GLU A 719 11.72 5.60 5.46
N ILE A 720 12.75 5.09 6.13
CA ILE A 720 12.91 3.67 6.47
C ILE A 720 13.20 3.56 7.96
N LYS A 721 12.37 2.81 8.69
CA LYS A 721 12.57 2.51 10.12
C LYS A 721 12.71 1.01 10.36
N GLN A 722 13.35 0.65 11.47
CA GLN A 722 13.44 -0.73 11.94
C GLN A 722 12.94 -0.84 13.38
N HIS A 723 11.92 -1.68 13.59
CA HIS A 723 11.38 -1.92 14.92
C HIS A 723 12.39 -2.74 15.74
N PRO A 724 12.87 -2.24 16.92
CA PRO A 724 13.98 -2.84 17.64
C PRO A 724 13.69 -4.20 18.25
N ARG A 725 12.42 -4.50 18.54
CA ARG A 725 11.99 -5.75 19.18
C ARG A 725 11.52 -6.79 18.17
N ASP A 726 10.79 -6.35 17.15
CA ASP A 726 10.10 -7.26 16.23
C ASP A 726 10.88 -7.47 14.94
N HIS A 727 11.94 -6.68 14.70
CA HIS A 727 12.84 -6.81 13.54
C HIS A 727 12.14 -6.65 12.19
N ASP A 728 11.12 -5.80 12.19
CA ASP A 728 10.40 -5.39 10.99
C ASP A 728 11.09 -4.21 10.32
N LEU A 729 11.11 -4.20 8.98
CA LEU A 729 11.45 -3.01 8.18
C LEU A 729 10.16 -2.28 7.82
N ILE A 730 10.06 -1.01 8.21
CA ILE A 730 8.88 -0.17 7.99
C ILE A 730 9.25 0.89 6.96
N LEU A 731 8.47 0.99 5.88
CA LEU A 731 8.70 1.92 4.78
C LEU A 731 7.60 2.99 4.76
N ALA A 732 7.98 4.26 4.89
CA ALA A 732 7.13 5.39 4.57
C ALA A 732 7.25 5.69 3.07
N THR A 733 6.16 5.49 2.34
CA THR A 733 6.14 5.74 0.89
C THR A 733 5.37 7.01 0.61
N HIS A 734 5.96 7.91 -0.18
CA HIS A 734 5.27 9.12 -0.64
C HIS A 734 4.36 8.79 -1.83
N ALA A 735 3.57 7.71 -1.71
CA ALA A 735 2.69 7.19 -2.74
C ALA A 735 1.68 6.15 -2.24
N ARG A 736 2.09 5.09 -1.54
CA ARG A 736 1.26 3.89 -1.25
C ARG A 736 1.16 3.60 0.25
N GLY A 737 1.15 4.64 1.09
CA GLY A 737 1.07 4.51 2.54
C GLY A 737 2.27 3.77 3.14
N ILE A 738 2.01 2.91 4.14
CA ILE A 738 3.02 2.19 4.89
C ILE A 738 3.11 0.73 4.45
N TRP A 739 4.36 0.26 4.27
CA TRP A 739 4.70 -1.12 3.94
C TRP A 739 5.63 -1.72 4.98
N ILE A 740 5.42 -2.99 5.32
CA ILE A 740 6.21 -3.70 6.35
C ILE A 740 6.77 -5.00 5.79
N LEU A 741 8.07 -5.23 5.95
CA LEU A 741 8.67 -6.56 5.84
C LEU A 741 8.73 -7.15 7.24
N ASP A 742 7.94 -8.20 7.48
CA ASP A 742 7.97 -8.95 8.73
C ASP A 742 9.23 -9.83 8.74
N ASP A 743 10.22 -9.49 9.59
CA ASP A 743 11.55 -10.12 9.73
C ASP A 743 12.61 -9.79 8.65
N VAL A 744 13.57 -8.92 9.02
CA VAL A 744 14.73 -8.55 8.18
C VAL A 744 15.92 -9.52 8.24
N SER A 745 15.84 -10.60 9.03
CA SER A 745 16.95 -11.55 9.26
C SER A 745 17.58 -12.09 7.97
N PRO A 746 16.84 -12.41 6.88
CA PRO A 746 17.44 -12.85 5.62
C PRO A 746 18.39 -11.84 5.00
N ILE A 747 18.11 -10.53 5.17
CA ILE A 747 18.98 -9.45 4.69
C ILE A 747 20.21 -9.34 5.60
N GLN A 748 19.99 -9.29 6.91
CA GLN A 748 21.04 -9.17 7.93
C GLN A 748 22.10 -10.27 7.84
N GLN A 749 21.67 -11.48 7.50
CA GLN A 749 22.51 -12.67 7.48
C GLN A 749 22.95 -13.06 6.07
N TRP A 750 22.58 -12.30 5.04
CA TRP A 750 22.84 -12.67 3.65
C TRP A 750 24.30 -13.01 3.37
N ALA A 751 25.22 -12.17 3.84
CA ALA A 751 26.66 -12.39 3.65
C ALA A 751 27.14 -13.76 4.22
N LYS A 752 26.52 -14.26 5.29
CA LYS A 752 26.84 -15.58 5.87
C LYS A 752 26.36 -16.74 4.99
N SER A 753 25.37 -16.51 4.14
CA SER A 753 24.86 -17.49 3.19
C SER A 753 25.75 -17.63 1.94
N GLU A 754 26.63 -16.65 1.71
CA GLU A 754 27.52 -16.66 0.55
C GLU A 754 28.58 -17.76 0.67
N GLY A 755 28.82 -18.47 -0.44
CA GLY A 755 29.73 -19.61 -0.47
C GLY A 755 29.15 -20.95 -0.02
N ALA A 756 28.06 -20.97 0.75
CA ALA A 756 27.37 -22.20 1.14
C ALA A 756 26.49 -22.76 -0.01
N ASP A 757 26.38 -24.08 -0.11
CA ASP A 757 25.46 -24.73 -1.06
C ASP A 757 23.98 -24.56 -0.64
N SER A 758 23.75 -24.47 0.68
CA SER A 758 22.48 -24.09 1.29
C SER A 758 22.70 -23.31 2.58
N PHE A 759 21.77 -22.43 2.94
CA PHE A 759 21.81 -21.69 4.21
C PHE A 759 20.41 -21.46 4.75
N VAL A 760 20.15 -21.75 6.02
CA VAL A 760 18.92 -21.40 6.74
C VAL A 760 19.19 -20.15 7.57
N PHE A 761 18.35 -19.13 7.37
CA PHE A 761 18.42 -17.89 8.13
C PHE A 761 17.73 -18.06 9.49
N ASP A 762 18.23 -17.38 10.52
CA ASP A 762 17.50 -17.33 11.79
C ASP A 762 16.13 -16.65 11.59
N THR A 763 15.17 -16.98 12.47
CA THR A 763 13.80 -16.46 12.44
C THR A 763 13.46 -15.79 13.76
N GLU A 764 12.63 -14.77 13.71
CA GLU A 764 12.07 -14.16 14.92
C GLU A 764 11.10 -15.11 15.67
N PRO A 765 10.90 -14.92 16.98
CA PRO A 765 9.96 -15.72 17.76
C PRO A 765 8.53 -15.65 17.21
N ALA A 766 7.95 -16.80 16.92
CA ALA A 766 6.60 -16.90 16.40
C ALA A 766 5.57 -16.97 17.54
N THR A 767 4.48 -16.21 17.43
CA THR A 767 3.41 -16.19 18.44
C THR A 767 2.20 -16.98 17.97
N ILE A 768 1.69 -17.88 18.82
CA ILE A 768 0.41 -18.56 18.60
C ILE A 768 -0.72 -17.57 18.89
N ALA A 769 -1.23 -16.93 17.83
CA ALA A 769 -2.31 -15.96 17.93
C ALA A 769 -3.69 -16.58 17.64
N ASN A 770 -4.71 -16.11 18.36
CA ASN A 770 -6.10 -16.36 18.02
C ASN A 770 -6.61 -15.25 17.11
N VAL A 771 -7.03 -15.62 15.90
CA VAL A 771 -7.65 -14.72 14.94
C VAL A 771 -9.15 -14.98 14.93
N ALA A 772 -9.93 -13.96 15.26
CA ALA A 772 -11.38 -14.00 15.17
C ALA A 772 -11.81 -14.00 13.70
N ASN A 773 -12.83 -14.80 13.40
CA ASN A 773 -13.53 -14.69 12.13
C ASN A 773 -14.47 -13.49 12.22
N ASP A 774 -14.11 -12.40 11.56
CA ASP A 774 -14.88 -11.19 11.60
C ASP A 774 -15.92 -11.16 10.47
N GLN A 775 -17.19 -11.19 10.87
CA GLN A 775 -18.32 -11.11 9.95
C GLN A 775 -18.75 -9.68 9.67
N MET A 776 -18.18 -8.67 10.35
CA MET A 776 -18.60 -7.26 10.20
C MET A 776 -18.39 -6.74 8.78
N LYS A 777 -17.40 -7.26 8.05
CA LYS A 777 -17.23 -6.99 6.61
C LYS A 777 -18.48 -7.19 5.75
N GLY A 778 -19.34 -8.13 6.13
CA GLY A 778 -20.58 -8.41 5.40
C GLY A 778 -21.52 -7.21 5.30
N PHE A 779 -21.33 -6.19 6.16
CA PHE A 779 -22.14 -4.97 6.16
C PHE A 779 -21.53 -3.82 5.36
N GLU A 780 -20.24 -3.88 5.01
CA GLU A 780 -19.49 -2.81 4.30
C GLU A 780 -19.38 -3.04 2.78
N GLY A 781 -19.47 -4.31 2.33
CA GLY A 781 -19.34 -4.69 0.92
C GLY A 781 -17.92 -4.55 0.36
N ASP A 782 -17.79 -4.56 -0.98
CA ASP A 782 -16.49 -4.64 -1.68
C ASP A 782 -15.72 -3.30 -1.75
N ARG A 783 -16.29 -2.22 -1.20
CA ARG A 783 -15.70 -0.86 -1.24
C ARG A 783 -14.62 -0.62 -0.19
N LEU A 784 -14.41 -1.54 0.74
CA LEU A 784 -13.48 -1.37 1.85
C LEU A 784 -12.05 -1.76 1.45
N PHE A 785 -11.07 -0.92 1.77
CA PHE A 785 -9.66 -1.31 1.73
C PHE A 785 -9.31 -2.17 2.96
N LEU A 786 -8.47 -3.17 2.73
CA LEU A 786 -8.06 -4.14 3.74
C LEU A 786 -6.54 -4.24 3.77
N GLY A 787 -5.94 -3.57 4.75
CA GLY A 787 -4.54 -3.72 5.08
C GLY A 787 -4.24 -5.14 5.55
N GLN A 788 -3.03 -5.62 5.26
CA GLN A 788 -2.66 -7.01 5.51
C GLN A 788 -2.14 -7.19 6.94
N ASN A 789 -2.64 -8.23 7.62
CA ASN A 789 -2.04 -8.72 8.87
C ASN A 789 -0.73 -9.48 8.58
N PRO A 790 0.20 -9.54 9.56
CA PRO A 790 1.32 -10.47 9.52
C PRO A 790 0.81 -11.90 9.34
N VAL A 791 1.52 -12.68 8.54
CA VAL A 791 1.10 -14.05 8.26
C VAL A 791 1.33 -14.91 9.51
N ALA A 792 0.27 -15.41 10.15
CA ALA A 792 0.37 -16.12 11.44
C ALA A 792 1.23 -17.41 11.40
N GLY A 793 2.34 -17.45 12.13
CA GLY A 793 3.22 -18.63 12.22
C GLY A 793 4.69 -18.26 12.27
N ALA A 794 5.58 -19.25 12.08
CA ALA A 794 7.02 -19.02 11.90
C ALA A 794 7.38 -19.04 10.40
N THR A 795 8.11 -18.04 9.94
CA THR A 795 8.67 -17.98 8.59
C THR A 795 10.07 -18.55 8.59
N LEU A 796 10.26 -19.67 7.91
CA LEU A 796 11.56 -20.33 7.72
C LEU A 796 12.13 -19.88 6.38
N ALA A 797 13.06 -18.94 6.42
CA ALA A 797 13.79 -18.48 5.25
C ALA A 797 15.05 -19.33 5.04
N TYR A 798 15.34 -19.67 3.78
CA TYR A 798 16.56 -20.38 3.41
C TYR A 798 17.00 -20.05 1.99
N ARG A 799 18.29 -20.20 1.71
CA ARG A 799 18.90 -20.01 0.39
C ARG A 799 19.42 -21.32 -0.14
N LEU A 800 19.19 -21.57 -1.43
CA LEU A 800 19.82 -22.67 -2.18
C LEU A 800 20.72 -22.09 -3.26
N LYS A 801 21.92 -22.66 -3.44
CA LYS A 801 22.83 -22.24 -4.52
C LYS A 801 22.41 -22.76 -5.89
N ALA A 802 21.75 -23.92 -5.93
CA ALA A 802 21.22 -24.56 -7.13
C ALA A 802 19.87 -25.21 -6.83
N ASP A 803 19.11 -25.54 -7.87
CA ASP A 803 17.85 -26.28 -7.74
C ASP A 803 18.09 -27.64 -7.04
N ALA A 804 17.17 -28.02 -6.14
CA ALA A 804 17.13 -29.30 -5.45
C ALA A 804 15.98 -30.18 -5.97
N LYS A 805 15.94 -31.48 -5.63
CA LYS A 805 14.82 -32.35 -6.02
C LYS A 805 13.70 -32.34 -4.99
N ASP A 806 14.07 -32.38 -3.71
CA ASP A 806 13.14 -32.33 -2.59
C ASP A 806 13.74 -31.56 -1.42
N VAL A 807 13.14 -30.41 -1.10
CA VAL A 807 13.49 -29.59 0.06
C VAL A 807 12.39 -29.63 1.09
N LYS A 808 12.63 -30.15 2.30
CA LYS A 808 11.66 -30.10 3.40
C LYS A 808 12.27 -29.58 4.70
N PHE A 809 11.43 -29.08 5.60
CA PHE A 809 11.83 -28.85 6.99
C PHE A 809 11.24 -29.91 7.91
N VAL A 810 12.08 -30.48 8.76
CA VAL A 810 11.68 -31.39 9.84
C VAL A 810 11.75 -30.61 11.14
N ILE A 811 10.61 -30.41 11.78
CA ILE A 811 10.49 -29.70 13.05
C ILE A 811 10.48 -30.72 14.19
N LYS A 812 11.40 -30.56 15.14
CA LYS A 812 11.53 -31.42 16.33
C LYS A 812 11.32 -30.60 17.59
N ASP A 813 10.67 -31.18 18.59
CA ASP A 813 10.58 -30.58 19.93
C ASP A 813 11.89 -30.75 20.72
N ALA A 814 11.92 -30.24 21.96
CA ALA A 814 13.09 -30.32 22.84
C ALA A 814 13.52 -31.75 23.20
N SER A 815 12.63 -32.76 23.04
CA SER A 815 12.95 -34.18 23.25
C SER A 815 13.54 -34.86 22.00
N GLY A 816 13.57 -34.16 20.86
CA GLY A 816 13.97 -34.71 19.57
C GLY A 816 12.82 -35.38 18.80
N THR A 817 11.60 -35.33 19.31
CA THR A 817 10.42 -35.92 18.65
C THR A 817 10.00 -35.04 17.48
N VAL A 818 9.80 -35.64 16.30
CA VAL A 818 9.30 -34.92 15.12
C VAL A 818 7.84 -34.52 15.35
N VAL A 819 7.57 -33.22 15.29
CA VAL A 819 6.23 -32.65 15.45
C VAL A 819 5.59 -32.27 14.11
N ARG A 820 6.39 -31.90 13.12
CA ARG A 820 5.92 -31.45 11.81
C ARG A 820 6.97 -31.74 10.73
N GLU A 821 6.54 -32.22 9.57
CA GLU A 821 7.30 -32.15 8.33
C GLU A 821 6.63 -31.17 7.37
N LEU A 822 7.40 -30.20 6.88
CA LEU A 822 6.95 -29.19 5.93
C LEU A 822 7.39 -29.59 4.53
N THR A 823 6.48 -30.26 3.81
CA THR A 823 6.72 -30.87 2.50
C THR A 823 5.96 -30.23 1.33
N GLY A 824 5.21 -29.15 1.55
CA GLY A 824 4.34 -28.52 0.55
C GLY A 824 4.73 -27.09 0.18
N THR A 825 4.18 -26.59 -0.93
CA THR A 825 3.96 -25.15 -1.11
C THR A 825 3.13 -24.64 0.06
N PRO A 826 3.38 -23.44 0.61
CA PRO A 826 2.61 -22.92 1.75
C PRO A 826 1.13 -23.06 1.46
N SER A 827 0.41 -23.87 2.25
CA SER A 827 -1.04 -23.88 2.20
C SER A 827 -1.49 -22.47 2.57
N THR A 828 -1.91 -21.69 1.57
CA THR A 828 -2.34 -20.30 1.70
C THR A 828 -3.35 -20.15 2.84
N PRO A 829 -3.16 -19.14 3.68
CA PRO A 829 -4.23 -18.16 3.81
C PRO A 829 -3.69 -16.73 3.65
N LEU A 830 -4.30 -16.02 2.68
CA LEU A 830 -4.28 -14.56 2.48
C LEU A 830 -2.90 -13.91 2.24
N GLY A 831 -2.60 -13.63 0.96
CA GLY A 831 -1.64 -12.58 0.55
C GLY A 831 -0.34 -13.05 -0.10
N ALA A 832 0.17 -14.24 0.22
CA ALA A 832 1.34 -14.80 -0.45
C ALA A 832 0.91 -15.84 -1.49
N SER A 833 0.34 -15.39 -2.62
CA SER A 833 0.36 -16.24 -3.80
C SER A 833 1.80 -16.32 -4.28
N ASP A 834 2.38 -17.51 -4.23
CA ASP A 834 3.66 -17.84 -4.88
C ASP A 834 4.94 -17.33 -4.18
N THR A 835 5.34 -17.99 -3.09
CA THR A 835 6.76 -17.95 -2.66
C THR A 835 7.68 -18.75 -3.61
N GLY A 836 7.20 -19.09 -4.81
CA GLY A 836 7.90 -19.87 -5.81
C GLY A 836 7.98 -21.35 -5.44
N ASP A 837 8.43 -22.15 -6.41
CA ASP A 837 8.83 -23.53 -6.17
C ASP A 837 9.96 -23.58 -5.12
N ARG A 838 9.67 -24.20 -3.96
CA ARG A 838 10.56 -24.39 -2.80
C ARG A 838 11.89 -25.09 -3.14
N ASN A 839 11.94 -25.74 -4.30
CA ASN A 839 13.11 -26.45 -4.77
C ASN A 839 14.07 -25.58 -5.58
N LYS A 840 13.75 -24.32 -5.85
CA LYS A 840 14.52 -23.44 -6.73
C LYS A 840 15.73 -22.81 -6.05
N ALA A 841 16.78 -22.59 -6.83
CA ALA A 841 17.92 -21.76 -6.44
C ALA A 841 17.46 -20.34 -6.01
N GLY A 842 18.23 -19.73 -5.10
CA GLY A 842 17.95 -18.41 -4.52
C GLY A 842 17.29 -18.49 -3.14
N LEU A 843 16.74 -17.35 -2.69
CA LEU A 843 15.99 -17.23 -1.44
C LEU A 843 14.65 -17.96 -1.56
N ASN A 844 14.26 -18.72 -0.55
CA ASN A 844 13.00 -19.43 -0.44
C ASN A 844 12.40 -19.19 0.94
N LEU A 845 11.08 -19.13 1.01
CA LEU A 845 10.33 -18.94 2.25
C LEU A 845 9.34 -20.11 2.44
N LEU A 846 9.43 -20.79 3.57
CA LEU A 846 8.47 -21.81 4.00
C LEU A 846 7.85 -21.40 5.32
N LYS A 847 6.58 -21.75 5.53
CA LYS A 847 5.86 -21.31 6.72
C LYS A 847 5.41 -22.49 7.57
N TRP A 848 5.69 -22.39 8.87
CA TRP A 848 5.12 -23.27 9.87
C TRP A 848 3.95 -22.59 10.57
N ASP A 849 2.76 -23.19 10.47
CA ASP A 849 1.53 -22.78 11.15
C ASP A 849 1.54 -23.00 12.67
N LEU A 850 2.69 -23.39 13.23
CA LEU A 850 2.90 -23.74 14.65
C LEU A 850 2.05 -24.92 15.11
N ARG A 851 1.63 -25.79 14.20
CA ARG A 851 0.82 -26.98 14.52
C ARG A 851 1.61 -28.26 14.36
N VAL A 852 1.18 -29.26 15.11
CA VAL A 852 1.54 -30.66 14.89
C VAL A 852 1.11 -31.08 13.48
N GLN A 853 1.79 -32.09 12.94
CA GLN A 853 1.50 -32.71 11.64
C GLN A 853 -0.01 -32.88 11.41
N PRO A 854 -0.58 -32.38 10.30
CA PRO A 854 -1.98 -32.63 9.98
C PRO A 854 -2.17 -34.10 9.62
N LEU A 855 -3.35 -34.62 9.94
CA LEU A 855 -3.75 -35.95 9.50
C LEU A 855 -3.87 -35.98 7.98
N ARG A 856 -3.51 -37.12 7.37
CA ARG A 856 -3.79 -37.35 5.96
C ARG A 856 -5.31 -37.35 5.75
N PRO A 857 -5.85 -36.57 4.79
CA PRO A 857 -7.26 -36.68 4.41
C PRO A 857 -7.57 -38.11 3.98
N LEU A 858 -8.76 -38.59 4.35
CA LEU A 858 -9.25 -39.86 3.86
C LEU A 858 -9.31 -39.82 2.32
N PRO A 859 -8.66 -40.75 1.60
CA PRO A 859 -8.73 -40.78 0.14
C PRO A 859 -10.17 -40.94 -0.35
N PRO A 860 -10.53 -40.42 -1.54
CA PRO A 860 -11.81 -40.73 -2.15
C PRO A 860 -11.97 -42.24 -2.37
N ALA A 861 -13.22 -42.71 -2.40
CA ALA A 861 -13.50 -44.11 -2.68
C ALA A 861 -12.95 -44.50 -4.07
N PRO A 862 -12.41 -45.72 -4.26
CA PRO A 862 -11.96 -46.19 -5.57
C PRO A 862 -13.05 -45.99 -6.65
N GLY A 863 -12.72 -45.30 -7.74
CA GLY A 863 -13.65 -44.99 -8.83
C GLY A 863 -14.51 -43.73 -8.64
N ALA A 864 -14.45 -43.07 -7.48
CA ALA A 864 -15.04 -41.74 -7.31
C ALA A 864 -14.13 -40.67 -7.95
N PRO A 865 -14.68 -39.63 -8.60
CA PRO A 865 -13.88 -38.53 -9.11
C PRO A 865 -13.07 -37.91 -7.96
N ALA A 866 -11.80 -37.58 -8.25
CA ALA A 866 -10.95 -36.90 -7.29
C ALA A 866 -11.67 -35.62 -6.81
N PRO A 867 -11.72 -35.34 -5.50
CA PRO A 867 -12.26 -34.09 -5.02
C PRO A 867 -11.47 -32.95 -5.66
N ALA A 868 -12.16 -31.90 -6.11
CA ALA A 868 -11.51 -30.73 -6.69
C ALA A 868 -10.42 -30.20 -5.74
N ALA A 869 -9.22 -29.99 -6.27
CA ALA A 869 -8.11 -29.41 -5.53
C ALA A 869 -8.56 -28.05 -4.96
N GLY A 870 -8.67 -27.95 -3.63
CA GLY A 870 -9.13 -26.74 -2.94
C GLY A 870 -10.17 -26.96 -1.84
N ALA A 871 -10.85 -28.12 -1.78
CA ALA A 871 -11.87 -28.39 -0.76
C ALA A 871 -11.32 -28.69 0.67
N GLY A 872 -10.00 -28.58 0.89
CA GLY A 872 -9.34 -28.84 2.17
C GLY A 872 -9.31 -27.64 3.14
N GLY A 873 -9.77 -26.47 2.71
CA GLY A 873 -9.87 -25.28 3.56
C GLY A 873 -11.19 -25.26 4.31
N GLY A 874 -11.17 -25.64 5.59
CA GLY A 874 -12.33 -25.52 6.47
C GLY A 874 -12.77 -24.06 6.62
N GLY A 875 -13.83 -23.69 5.91
CA GLY A 875 -14.52 -22.40 6.02
C GLY A 875 -16.04 -22.50 5.85
N GLY A 876 -16.61 -23.70 5.88
CA GLY A 876 -18.05 -23.93 5.83
C GLY A 876 -18.59 -24.22 7.23
N PHE A 877 -19.58 -23.43 7.66
CA PHE A 877 -20.35 -23.58 8.90
C PHE A 877 -20.71 -25.05 9.20
N GLY A 878 -19.92 -25.71 10.06
CA GLY A 878 -20.15 -27.13 10.35
C GLY A 878 -18.95 -27.84 11.00
N GLY A 879 -18.61 -27.44 12.23
CA GLY A 879 -18.18 -28.24 13.38
C GLY A 879 -17.40 -29.57 13.29
N GLY A 880 -16.89 -30.04 12.16
CA GLY A 880 -15.96 -31.18 12.11
C GLY A 880 -14.54 -30.64 12.17
N GLY A 881 -13.84 -30.83 13.30
CA GLY A 881 -12.43 -30.47 13.42
C GLY A 881 -11.64 -31.04 12.25
N GLY A 882 -11.22 -30.15 11.33
CA GLY A 882 -10.51 -30.51 10.12
C GLY A 882 -9.24 -31.31 10.41
N ASN A 883 -8.52 -31.76 9.40
CA ASN A 883 -7.35 -32.62 9.60
C ASN A 883 -6.16 -31.95 10.32
N ASN A 884 -6.24 -30.64 10.60
CA ASN A 884 -5.22 -29.89 11.31
C ASN A 884 -4.85 -30.53 12.67
N GLY A 885 -3.56 -30.46 12.99
CA GLY A 885 -3.05 -30.74 14.33
C GLY A 885 -3.34 -29.61 15.32
N PRO A 886 -3.32 -29.89 16.64
CA PRO A 886 -3.29 -28.84 17.65
C PRO A 886 -2.07 -27.94 17.43
N TYR A 887 -2.15 -26.70 17.93
CA TYR A 887 -0.95 -25.87 18.07
C TYR A 887 0.05 -26.58 18.98
N VAL A 888 1.34 -26.41 18.74
CA VAL A 888 2.37 -26.87 19.65
C VAL A 888 2.37 -26.06 20.94
N LEU A 889 3.04 -26.56 21.99
CA LEU A 889 3.22 -25.81 23.21
C LEU A 889 4.24 -24.68 23.00
N PRO A 890 4.13 -23.55 23.72
CA PRO A 890 5.21 -22.57 23.79
C PRO A 890 6.52 -23.23 24.23
N GLY A 891 7.62 -22.89 23.56
CA GLY A 891 8.90 -23.56 23.76
C GLY A 891 9.87 -23.33 22.59
N THR A 892 10.99 -24.02 22.63
CA THR A 892 12.00 -23.99 21.55
C THR A 892 11.92 -25.29 20.74
N TYR A 893 11.86 -25.14 19.42
CA TYR A 893 11.80 -26.23 18.46
C TYR A 893 13.03 -26.19 17.55
N LYS A 894 13.52 -27.34 17.10
CA LYS A 894 14.57 -27.40 16.08
C LYS A 894 13.94 -27.55 14.71
N ALA A 895 14.18 -26.60 13.83
CA ALA A 895 13.81 -26.68 12.42
C ALA A 895 15.04 -27.12 11.60
N THR A 896 15.00 -28.36 11.10
CA THR A 896 16.09 -28.95 10.31
C THR A 896 15.73 -28.92 8.82
N LEU A 897 16.54 -28.22 8.02
CA LEU A 897 16.48 -28.29 6.57
C LEU A 897 16.98 -29.67 6.11
N ASN A 898 16.15 -30.37 5.35
CA ASN A 898 16.45 -31.63 4.72
C ASN A 898 16.43 -31.44 3.20
N LEU A 899 17.56 -31.75 2.55
CA LEU A 899 17.76 -31.66 1.10
C LEU A 899 17.99 -33.05 0.53
N ASP A 900 17.12 -33.46 -0.39
CA ASP A 900 17.22 -34.75 -1.09
C ASP A 900 17.42 -35.95 -0.13
N GLY A 901 16.72 -35.90 1.02
CA GLY A 901 16.76 -36.93 2.06
C GLY A 901 17.87 -36.78 3.09
N ARG A 902 18.67 -35.70 3.06
CA ARG A 902 19.77 -35.46 4.01
C ARG A 902 19.54 -34.20 4.84
N ASP A 903 19.69 -34.31 6.16
CA ASP A 903 19.68 -33.15 7.06
C ASP A 903 20.96 -32.32 6.83
N VAL A 904 20.81 -31.03 6.50
CA VAL A 904 21.95 -30.15 6.14
C VAL A 904 22.23 -29.06 7.17
N GLN A 905 21.20 -28.41 7.71
CA GLN A 905 21.35 -27.33 8.70
C GLN A 905 20.12 -27.32 9.62
N SER A 906 20.32 -26.96 10.89
CA SER A 906 19.22 -26.75 11.84
C SER A 906 19.33 -25.38 12.48
N ILE A 907 18.18 -24.76 12.73
CA ILE A 907 18.04 -23.56 13.55
C ILE A 907 17.07 -23.83 14.71
N ASP A 908 17.17 -23.01 15.76
CA ASP A 908 16.17 -22.99 16.82
C ASP A 908 15.06 -22.01 16.46
N VAL A 909 13.80 -22.42 16.67
CA VAL A 909 12.59 -21.62 16.45
C VAL A 909 11.89 -21.47 17.80
N SER A 910 11.79 -20.24 18.29
CA SER A 910 11.08 -19.92 19.52
C SER A 910 9.59 -19.74 19.24
N VAL A 911 8.74 -20.48 19.97
CA VAL A 911 7.29 -20.37 19.89
C VAL A 911 6.76 -19.79 21.21
N LYS A 912 5.99 -18.71 21.13
CA LYS A 912 5.38 -18.02 22.26
C LYS A 912 3.87 -18.22 22.26
N GLY A 913 3.29 -18.33 23.46
CA GLY A 913 1.85 -18.15 23.62
C GLY A 913 1.49 -16.67 23.50
N ASP A 914 0.29 -16.37 23.01
CA ASP A 914 -0.24 -15.00 23.01
C ASP A 914 -0.35 -14.46 24.45
N PRO A 915 0.34 -13.34 24.78
CA PRO A 915 0.36 -12.78 26.12
C PRO A 915 -0.99 -12.23 26.57
N LEU A 916 -1.93 -11.98 25.65
CA LEU A 916 -3.28 -11.52 26.01
C LEU A 916 -4.24 -12.66 26.37
N ILE A 917 -3.81 -13.92 26.26
CA ILE A 917 -4.63 -15.08 26.58
C ILE A 917 -4.34 -15.52 28.03
N PRO A 918 -5.31 -15.37 28.96
CA PRO A 918 -5.13 -15.73 30.37
C PRO A 918 -5.29 -17.24 30.58
N ILE A 919 -4.29 -18.02 30.18
CA ILE A 919 -4.22 -19.47 30.42
C ILE A 919 -2.86 -19.82 31.04
N THR A 920 -2.86 -20.59 32.13
CA THR A 920 -1.63 -21.04 32.77
C THR A 920 -0.92 -22.07 31.89
N ASP A 921 0.41 -22.22 32.04
CA ASP A 921 1.16 -23.25 31.30
C ASP A 921 0.66 -24.67 31.60
N ALA A 922 0.22 -24.92 32.84
CA ALA A 922 -0.38 -26.18 33.24
C ALA A 922 -1.70 -26.46 32.50
N ASP A 923 -2.61 -25.48 32.46
CA ASP A 923 -3.88 -25.61 31.76
C ASP A 923 -3.69 -25.73 30.25
N ARG A 924 -2.74 -24.97 29.69
CA ARG A 924 -2.35 -25.04 28.28
C ARG A 924 -1.84 -26.44 27.92
N LYS A 925 -1.06 -27.07 28.80
CA LYS A 925 -0.61 -28.44 28.63
C LYS A 925 -1.78 -29.43 28.65
N ILE A 926 -2.72 -29.30 29.58
CA ILE A 926 -3.92 -30.16 29.64
C ILE A 926 -4.76 -30.03 28.36
N TRP A 927 -4.98 -28.79 27.91
CA TRP A 927 -5.68 -28.51 26.66
C TRP A 927 -4.97 -29.16 25.47
N HIS A 928 -3.65 -28.95 25.36
CA HIS A 928 -2.82 -29.48 24.27
C HIS A 928 -2.88 -31.01 24.23
N ASP A 929 -2.64 -31.66 25.37
CA ASP A 929 -2.61 -33.12 25.46
C ASP A 929 -3.99 -33.71 25.13
N THR A 930 -5.06 -33.05 25.56
CA THR A 930 -6.43 -33.47 25.19
C THR A 930 -6.69 -33.36 23.69
N ALA A 931 -6.30 -32.24 23.08
CA ALA A 931 -6.45 -32.02 21.65
C ALA A 931 -5.59 -32.99 20.83
N LYS A 932 -4.37 -33.26 21.29
CA LYS A 932 -3.44 -34.23 20.68
C LYS A 932 -3.96 -35.65 20.79
N ASP A 933 -4.46 -36.07 21.95
CA ASP A 933 -5.09 -37.38 22.13
C ASP A 933 -6.24 -37.59 21.14
N LEU A 934 -7.10 -36.59 20.97
CA LEU A 934 -8.21 -36.63 20.00
C LEU A 934 -7.70 -36.64 18.56
N HIS A 935 -6.63 -35.92 18.26
CA HIS A 935 -5.98 -35.93 16.96
C HIS A 935 -5.44 -37.33 16.61
N ASP A 936 -4.74 -37.97 17.54
CA ASP A 936 -4.17 -39.31 17.35
C ASP A 936 -5.29 -40.37 17.23
N LEU A 937 -6.38 -40.24 18.00
CA LEU A 937 -7.58 -41.09 17.86
C LEU A 937 -8.26 -40.91 16.50
N GLN A 938 -8.37 -39.68 16.01
CA GLN A 938 -8.93 -39.41 14.68
C GLN A 938 -8.05 -40.03 13.59
N GLY A 939 -6.73 -39.97 13.73
CA GLY A 939 -5.78 -40.62 12.81
C GLY A 939 -6.03 -42.12 12.71
N LYS A 940 -6.09 -42.81 13.85
CA LYS A 940 -6.44 -44.26 13.90
C LYS A 940 -7.80 -44.55 13.27
N ALA A 941 -8.80 -43.71 13.56
CA ALA A 941 -10.13 -43.87 12.97
C ALA A 941 -10.14 -43.63 11.44
N ASN A 942 -9.29 -42.74 10.92
CA ASN A 942 -9.12 -42.50 9.49
C ASN A 942 -8.46 -43.71 8.80
N GLU A 943 -7.41 -44.29 9.39
CA GLU A 943 -6.74 -45.50 8.87
C GLU A 943 -7.72 -46.68 8.75
N VAL A 944 -8.51 -46.90 9.80
CA VAL A 944 -9.55 -47.95 9.83
C VAL A 944 -10.63 -47.66 8.80
N ALA A 945 -11.03 -46.39 8.64
CA ALA A 945 -12.00 -45.99 7.63
C ALA A 945 -11.49 -46.22 6.21
N GLU A 946 -10.22 -45.94 5.93
CA GLU A 946 -9.59 -46.21 4.64
C GLU A 946 -9.52 -47.70 4.33
N MET A 947 -9.11 -48.50 5.31
CA MET A 947 -9.10 -49.97 5.20
C MET A 947 -10.50 -50.51 4.87
N VAL A 948 -11.53 -50.10 5.62
CA VAL A 948 -12.92 -50.52 5.38
C VAL A 948 -13.42 -50.03 4.02
N GLN A 949 -13.08 -48.81 3.62
CA GLN A 949 -13.48 -48.26 2.32
C GLN A 949 -12.87 -49.06 1.16
N ASN A 950 -11.58 -49.38 1.23
CA ASN A 950 -10.88 -50.15 0.21
C ASN A 950 -11.41 -51.59 0.12
N ALA A 951 -11.62 -52.25 1.27
CA ALA A 951 -12.19 -53.59 1.30
C ALA A 951 -13.65 -53.61 0.80
N PHE A 952 -14.47 -52.63 1.16
CA PHE A 952 -15.83 -52.54 0.67
C PHE A 952 -15.91 -52.25 -0.83
N ALA A 953 -14.96 -51.51 -1.40
CA ALA A 953 -14.88 -51.32 -2.85
C ALA A 953 -14.67 -52.67 -3.57
N GLN A 954 -13.86 -53.57 -3.02
CA GLN A 954 -13.72 -54.94 -3.54
C GLN A 954 -15.03 -55.72 -3.46
N VAL A 955 -15.75 -55.63 -2.34
CA VAL A 955 -17.09 -56.24 -2.20
C VAL A 955 -18.06 -55.66 -3.23
N GLY A 956 -18.02 -54.35 -3.50
CA GLY A 956 -18.83 -53.70 -4.54
C GLY A 956 -18.51 -54.20 -5.95
N VAL A 957 -17.23 -54.45 -6.27
CA VAL A 957 -16.82 -55.09 -7.53
C VAL A 957 -17.38 -56.52 -7.62
N LEU A 958 -17.27 -57.31 -6.55
CA LEU A 958 -17.84 -58.66 -6.50
C LEU A 958 -19.37 -58.63 -6.69
N GLN A 959 -20.07 -57.69 -6.04
CA GLN A 959 -21.50 -57.49 -6.25
C GLN A 959 -21.84 -57.12 -7.69
N GLN A 960 -21.00 -56.35 -8.38
CA GLN A 960 -21.20 -56.02 -9.79
C GLN A 960 -20.91 -57.21 -10.71
N GLN A 961 -19.81 -57.93 -10.50
CA GLN A 961 -19.41 -59.09 -11.32
C GLN A 961 -20.41 -60.25 -11.20
N THR A 962 -21.05 -60.38 -10.04
CA THR A 962 -22.08 -61.39 -9.78
C THR A 962 -23.50 -60.97 -10.20
N ARG A 963 -23.69 -59.75 -10.74
CA ARG A 963 -25.00 -59.31 -11.29
C ARG A 963 -25.35 -60.14 -12.52
N GLY A 964 -26.19 -61.14 -12.33
CA GLY A 964 -26.67 -62.05 -13.38
C GLY A 964 -26.13 -63.47 -13.28
N ALA A 965 -25.20 -63.75 -12.36
CA ALA A 965 -24.74 -65.10 -12.07
C ALA A 965 -25.81 -65.88 -11.27
N THR A 966 -25.98 -67.18 -11.56
CA THR A 966 -26.89 -68.06 -10.82
C THR A 966 -26.18 -68.60 -9.58
N LEU A 967 -26.06 -67.77 -8.54
CA LEU A 967 -25.44 -68.16 -7.27
C LEU A 967 -26.35 -69.07 -6.44
N SER A 968 -25.76 -69.99 -5.67
CA SER A 968 -26.52 -70.79 -4.71
C SER A 968 -27.12 -69.88 -3.61
N PRO A 969 -28.27 -70.26 -3.00
CA PRO A 969 -28.88 -69.48 -1.92
C PRO A 969 -27.93 -69.20 -0.76
N ALA A 970 -27.05 -70.14 -0.43
CA ALA A 970 -26.05 -70.01 0.64
C ALA A 970 -25.02 -68.91 0.33
N VAL A 971 -24.46 -68.89 -0.90
CA VAL A 971 -23.45 -67.90 -1.32
C VAL A 971 -24.07 -66.51 -1.43
N LYS A 972 -25.32 -66.41 -1.91
CA LYS A 972 -26.06 -65.13 -1.95
C LYS A 972 -26.31 -64.59 -0.54
N GLN A 973 -26.76 -65.44 0.38
CA GLN A 973 -26.99 -65.06 1.78
C GLN A 973 -25.69 -64.61 2.47
N GLN A 974 -24.56 -65.26 2.16
CA GLN A 974 -23.24 -64.89 2.68
C GLN A 974 -22.77 -63.54 2.13
N LEU A 975 -22.94 -63.28 0.82
CA LEU A 975 -22.64 -61.98 0.20
C LEU A 975 -23.47 -60.85 0.85
N ASP A 976 -24.78 -61.05 0.98
CA ASP A 976 -25.68 -60.06 1.59
C ASP A 976 -25.34 -59.80 3.07
N ALA A 977 -24.96 -60.85 3.82
CA ALA A 977 -24.54 -60.73 5.21
C ALA A 977 -23.24 -59.91 5.36
N VAL A 978 -22.24 -60.17 4.52
CA VAL A 978 -20.98 -59.41 4.49
C VAL A 978 -21.25 -57.95 4.14
N VAL A 979 -22.08 -57.69 3.12
CA VAL A 979 -22.45 -56.32 2.72
C VAL A 979 -23.12 -55.57 3.88
N LYS A 980 -24.11 -56.18 4.54
CA LYS A 980 -24.81 -55.57 5.68
C LYS A 980 -23.88 -55.27 6.85
N GLU A 981 -22.92 -56.15 7.12
CA GLU A 981 -21.90 -55.94 8.16
C GLU A 981 -20.97 -54.77 7.82
N PHE A 982 -20.49 -54.71 6.58
CA PHE A 982 -19.72 -53.57 6.10
C PHE A 982 -20.52 -52.27 6.16
N GLU A 983 -21.80 -52.26 5.78
CA GLU A 983 -22.64 -51.07 5.88
C GLU A 983 -22.82 -50.58 7.32
N ALA A 984 -22.94 -51.50 8.29
CA ALA A 984 -22.99 -51.15 9.71
C ALA A 984 -21.69 -50.50 10.19
N VAL A 985 -20.54 -51.09 9.85
CA VAL A 985 -19.21 -50.53 10.19
C VAL A 985 -19.00 -49.18 9.48
N ARG A 986 -19.30 -49.10 8.18
CA ARG A 986 -19.19 -47.88 7.37
C ARG A 986 -20.01 -46.74 7.97
N ARG A 987 -21.24 -47.00 8.43
CA ARG A 987 -22.08 -45.98 9.08
C ARG A 987 -21.45 -45.45 10.37
N ARG A 988 -20.91 -46.32 11.21
CA ARG A 988 -20.23 -45.93 12.47
C ARG A 988 -18.91 -45.19 12.23
N LEU A 989 -18.28 -45.42 11.09
CA LEU A 989 -17.13 -44.65 10.63
C LEU A 989 -17.53 -43.38 9.86
N GLY A 990 -18.81 -43.19 9.49
CA GLY A 990 -19.23 -42.05 8.68
C GLY A 990 -18.76 -42.13 7.21
N LEU A 991 -18.73 -43.34 6.63
CA LEU A 991 -18.41 -43.61 5.23
C LEU A 991 -19.69 -43.74 4.40
N GLY A 992 -19.76 -43.07 3.25
CA GLY A 992 -20.88 -43.21 2.30
C GLY A 992 -22.16 -42.44 2.63
N GLN A 993 -22.14 -41.55 3.63
CA GLN A 993 -23.23 -40.59 3.83
C GLN A 993 -23.12 -39.46 2.79
N GLN A 994 -24.11 -39.33 1.89
CA GLN A 994 -24.27 -38.13 1.08
C GLN A 994 -24.64 -36.97 2.00
N GLY A 995 -23.76 -35.97 2.08
CA GLY A 995 -23.96 -34.81 2.93
C GLY A 995 -25.14 -33.97 2.46
N PHE A 996 -26.13 -33.82 3.33
CA PHE A 996 -26.82 -32.55 3.49
C PHE A 996 -26.43 -32.02 4.88
N GLY A 997 -25.48 -31.09 4.87
CA GLY A 997 -25.13 -30.29 6.04
C GLY A 997 -26.27 -29.37 6.40
N GLY A 998 -27.03 -29.73 7.44
CA GLY A 998 -27.94 -28.86 8.14
C GLY A 998 -27.46 -28.72 9.57
N GLY A 999 -26.98 -27.53 9.93
CA GLY A 999 -26.58 -27.17 11.29
C GLY A 999 -27.73 -27.38 12.27
N GLY A 1000 -27.62 -28.44 13.05
CA GLY A 1000 -28.50 -28.75 14.17
C GLY A 1000 -27.86 -29.91 14.90
N GLY A 1001 -27.53 -29.72 16.18
CA GLY A 1001 -26.72 -30.63 17.01
C GLY A 1001 -27.36 -31.99 17.33
N GLY A 1002 -27.87 -32.71 16.33
CA GLY A 1002 -28.50 -34.03 16.44
C GLY A 1002 -27.95 -35.08 15.46
N GLY A 1003 -26.76 -34.88 14.89
CA GLY A 1003 -26.19 -35.74 13.86
C GLY A 1003 -25.62 -37.07 14.38
N ASN A 1004 -26.43 -38.13 14.30
CA ASN A 1004 -26.10 -39.56 14.42
C ASN A 1004 -25.02 -39.96 15.47
N THR A 1005 -25.47 -40.30 16.69
CA THR A 1005 -24.63 -40.79 17.81
C THR A 1005 -23.76 -42.00 17.46
N GLU A 1006 -24.11 -42.74 16.40
CA GLU A 1006 -23.37 -43.92 15.93
C GLU A 1006 -22.03 -43.58 15.25
N ASN A 1007 -21.86 -42.37 14.72
CA ASN A 1007 -20.66 -41.97 13.96
C ASN A 1007 -19.49 -41.59 14.89
N VAL A 1008 -18.76 -42.59 15.37
CA VAL A 1008 -17.63 -42.41 16.31
C VAL A 1008 -16.53 -41.54 15.69
N ARG A 1009 -16.14 -41.78 14.42
CA ARG A 1009 -15.09 -40.99 13.73
C ARG A 1009 -15.47 -39.51 13.64
N GLY A 1010 -16.70 -39.24 13.21
CA GLY A 1010 -17.23 -37.88 13.10
C GLY A 1010 -17.26 -37.16 14.46
N ARG A 1011 -17.71 -37.85 15.51
CA ARG A 1011 -17.74 -37.32 16.88
C ARG A 1011 -16.34 -36.98 17.41
N ILE A 1012 -15.34 -37.84 17.15
CA ILE A 1012 -13.93 -37.53 17.51
C ILE A 1012 -13.49 -36.24 16.81
N GLY A 1013 -13.75 -36.11 15.50
CA GLY A 1013 -13.44 -34.90 14.75
C GLY A 1013 -14.14 -33.65 15.31
N GLN A 1014 -15.42 -33.75 15.64
CA GLN A 1014 -16.19 -32.64 16.24
C GLN A 1014 -15.64 -32.23 17.60
N LEU A 1015 -15.35 -33.20 18.48
CA LEU A 1015 -14.75 -32.95 19.80
C LEU A 1015 -13.39 -32.28 19.66
N LYS A 1016 -12.55 -32.79 18.75
CA LYS A 1016 -11.23 -32.19 18.46
C LYS A 1016 -11.39 -30.74 18.04
N GLY A 1017 -12.29 -30.46 17.09
CA GLY A 1017 -12.59 -29.11 16.64
C GLY A 1017 -13.06 -28.20 17.77
N GLY A 1018 -13.98 -28.68 18.61
CA GLY A 1018 -14.52 -27.93 19.75
C GLY A 1018 -13.52 -27.66 20.88
N VAL A 1019 -12.56 -28.56 21.10
CA VAL A 1019 -11.43 -28.28 22.03
C VAL A 1019 -10.49 -27.26 21.38
N MET A 1020 -10.15 -27.44 20.11
CA MET A 1020 -9.21 -26.57 19.39
C MET A 1020 -9.75 -25.16 19.12
N SER A 1021 -11.05 -24.93 19.20
CA SER A 1021 -11.69 -23.61 18.99
C SER A 1021 -11.67 -22.71 20.22
N ALA A 1022 -11.14 -23.17 21.35
CA ALA A 1022 -11.08 -22.41 22.60
C ALA A 1022 -9.67 -22.41 23.17
N THR A 1023 -9.36 -21.38 23.98
CA THR A 1023 -8.13 -21.30 24.78
C THR A 1023 -8.42 -21.39 26.26
N THR A 1024 -9.35 -22.27 26.60
CA THR A 1024 -9.73 -22.67 27.96
C THR A 1024 -9.71 -24.19 28.05
N LEU A 1025 -9.76 -24.73 29.28
CA LEU A 1025 -9.89 -26.16 29.47
C LEU A 1025 -11.17 -26.72 28.80
N PRO A 1026 -11.16 -27.99 28.33
CA PRO A 1026 -12.36 -28.65 27.84
C PRO A 1026 -13.48 -28.65 28.87
N THR A 1027 -14.73 -28.48 28.43
CA THR A 1027 -15.89 -28.53 29.33
C THR A 1027 -16.09 -29.93 29.89
N ASN A 1028 -16.79 -30.04 31.03
CA ASN A 1028 -17.15 -31.35 31.61
C ASN A 1028 -17.90 -32.24 30.61
N THR A 1029 -18.75 -31.65 29.77
CA THR A 1029 -19.46 -32.36 28.70
C THR A 1029 -18.49 -32.89 27.63
N GLN A 1030 -17.52 -32.08 27.20
CA GLN A 1030 -16.48 -32.53 26.28
C GLN A 1030 -15.66 -33.67 26.89
N LEU A 1031 -15.23 -33.56 28.15
CA LEU A 1031 -14.47 -34.62 28.84
C LEU A 1031 -15.25 -35.93 28.96
N MET A 1032 -16.57 -35.86 29.21
CA MET A 1032 -17.45 -37.04 29.20
C MET A 1032 -17.50 -37.67 27.81
N GLN A 1033 -17.77 -36.89 26.76
CA GLN A 1033 -17.85 -37.37 25.38
C GLN A 1033 -16.50 -37.94 24.88
N ILE A 1034 -15.37 -37.36 25.31
CA ILE A 1034 -14.03 -37.86 25.03
C ILE A 1034 -13.84 -39.27 25.63
N ARG A 1035 -14.29 -39.49 26.87
CA ARG A 1035 -14.24 -40.82 27.50
C ARG A 1035 -15.08 -41.85 26.74
N GLU A 1036 -16.27 -41.47 26.29
CA GLU A 1036 -17.13 -42.35 25.49
C GLU A 1036 -16.48 -42.77 24.17
N VAL A 1037 -15.97 -41.81 23.38
CA VAL A 1037 -15.36 -42.15 22.08
C VAL A 1037 -14.07 -42.95 22.24
N LYS A 1038 -13.28 -42.69 23.30
CA LYS A 1038 -12.10 -43.49 23.67
C LYS A 1038 -12.47 -44.95 23.98
N ALA A 1039 -13.60 -45.18 24.64
CA ALA A 1039 -14.08 -46.53 24.94
C ALA A 1039 -14.71 -47.23 23.72
N GLN A 1040 -15.34 -46.49 22.81
CA GLN A 1040 -16.05 -47.06 21.66
C GLN A 1040 -15.12 -47.43 20.48
N LEU A 1041 -14.03 -46.69 20.28
CA LEU A 1041 -13.17 -46.87 19.10
C LEU A 1041 -12.54 -48.26 19.00
N PRO A 1042 -11.95 -48.86 20.07
CA PRO A 1042 -11.35 -50.20 19.98
C PRO A 1042 -12.34 -51.27 19.48
N GLY A 1043 -13.56 -51.31 20.03
CA GLY A 1043 -14.58 -52.26 19.59
C GLY A 1043 -15.06 -52.01 18.15
N LEU A 1044 -15.01 -50.77 17.67
CA LEU A 1044 -15.28 -50.46 16.26
C LEU A 1044 -14.13 -50.95 15.34
N ILE A 1045 -12.88 -50.85 15.80
CA ILE A 1045 -11.71 -51.38 15.08
C ILE A 1045 -11.82 -52.90 14.95
N ASP A 1046 -12.18 -53.60 16.03
CA ASP A 1046 -12.34 -55.06 16.00
C ASP A 1046 -13.45 -55.49 15.03
N GLN A 1047 -14.59 -54.78 15.03
CA GLN A 1047 -15.68 -55.01 14.07
C GLN A 1047 -15.24 -54.76 12.63
N ALA A 1048 -14.47 -53.70 12.39
CA ALA A 1048 -13.93 -53.39 11.07
C ALA A 1048 -12.96 -54.48 10.59
N ASN A 1049 -12.02 -54.92 11.44
CA ASN A 1049 -11.08 -55.99 11.12
C ASN A 1049 -11.81 -57.31 10.83
N ALA A 1050 -12.83 -57.66 11.63
CA ALA A 1050 -13.63 -58.86 11.43
C ALA A 1050 -14.40 -58.83 10.09
N ALA A 1051 -14.97 -57.68 9.71
CA ALA A 1051 -15.64 -57.52 8.42
C ALA A 1051 -14.66 -57.66 7.25
N VAL A 1052 -13.49 -57.01 7.33
CA VAL A 1052 -12.44 -57.08 6.30
C VAL A 1052 -11.90 -58.50 6.12
N ALA A 1053 -11.70 -59.24 7.22
CA ALA A 1053 -11.18 -60.61 7.19
C ALA A 1053 -12.10 -61.62 6.45
N LYS A 1054 -13.38 -61.31 6.25
CA LYS A 1054 -14.34 -62.17 5.53
C LYS A 1054 -14.22 -62.06 4.00
N VAL A 1055 -13.60 -61.00 3.48
CA VAL A 1055 -13.52 -60.74 2.04
C VAL A 1055 -12.80 -61.87 1.27
N PRO A 1056 -11.62 -62.39 1.69
CA PRO A 1056 -10.96 -63.48 0.96
C PRO A 1056 -11.78 -64.78 0.91
N GLY A 1057 -12.48 -65.11 2.00
CA GLY A 1057 -13.37 -66.28 2.06
C GLY A 1057 -14.54 -66.13 1.09
N LEU A 1058 -15.18 -64.95 1.09
CA LEU A 1058 -16.24 -64.63 0.15
C LEU A 1058 -15.78 -64.71 -1.32
N VAL A 1059 -14.58 -64.22 -1.65
CA VAL A 1059 -13.99 -64.35 -3.00
C VAL A 1059 -13.82 -65.82 -3.37
N LYS A 1060 -13.25 -66.63 -2.46
CA LYS A 1060 -13.05 -68.07 -2.70
C LYS A 1060 -14.37 -68.80 -2.95
N ASP A 1061 -15.40 -68.50 -2.18
CA ASP A 1061 -16.71 -69.14 -2.30
C ASP A 1061 -17.42 -68.72 -3.60
N LEU A 1062 -17.27 -67.46 -4.03
CA LEU A 1062 -17.79 -66.96 -5.30
C LEU A 1062 -17.07 -67.59 -6.50
N VAL A 1063 -15.73 -67.67 -6.48
CA VAL A 1063 -14.94 -68.34 -7.52
C VAL A 1063 -15.26 -69.84 -7.59
N GLY A 1064 -15.39 -70.51 -6.44
CA GLY A 1064 -15.77 -71.92 -6.35
C GLY A 1064 -17.19 -72.21 -6.85
N ALA A 1065 -18.06 -71.20 -6.87
CA ALA A 1065 -19.42 -71.27 -7.42
C ALA A 1065 -19.50 -70.95 -8.93
N GLY A 1066 -18.36 -70.72 -9.60
CA GLY A 1066 -18.29 -70.45 -11.04
C GLY A 1066 -18.68 -69.02 -11.45
N ALA A 1067 -18.60 -68.06 -10.52
CA ALA A 1067 -18.89 -66.64 -10.75
C ALA A 1067 -17.64 -65.78 -10.93
#